data_AF-K5B9U7-F1
#
_entry.id   AF-K5B9U7-F1
#
_cell.length_a   1.000
_cell.length_b   1.000
_cell.length_c   1.000
_cell.angle_alpha   90.00
_cell.angle_beta   90.00
_cell.angle_gamma   90.00
#
_symmetry.space_group_name_H-M   'P 1'
#
loop_
_entity.id
_entity.type
_entity.pdbx_description
1 polymer ?
#
loop_
_entity_poly.entity_id
_entity_poly.type
_entity_poly.pdbx_seq_one_letter_code
_entity_poly.pdbx_strand_id
1 'polypeptide(L)'
;MNLSAITKPVERLVATAQNGLEVLRYGGLETGAVPSPFQIIQSVPMFRLRRYFPPDSRPGSKQPGPPVLMVHPMMMSADMWDVTRENGAVGILHWSGLDPWVIDFGSPDQVEGGMERNLADHIVALSEAIDTVKEVTGRDVHLAGYSQGGMFAYQAAAYRHTKDLASVIAFGSPVDTLAALPMNLPSSIAPAAADFLADHVFSRIDIPGWLARTGFQMLDPIKTAQSRIEFLRQLHDREALLPREQQRRFLASEGWIAWSGPAIQELLKQFVAHNRMMTGGFSIHGELVTLSDIECPILAVVGEVDDIGQPASVRGIKRAAPKADVYEYLIRAGHFGLVVGSKASSQTWPTVAAWVKWIDGTGPKPEGVVPMAEQPEVPRSESGVSLSSRVAHGTAAATEMAFNLARSAAEAMVAANRSARALAVETARPLPRLTRLGQITHHTRISLGRIMSEQAHAAPDGDALLFDGRVHTYQAVDRRINNVVRGLISVGIRQESRVGVLMETRPSALVAIAALSRLGAVAVLMPPDVDLAAAARLGAVTDIIADPNHLEAARRLNMRVLVLGGGENRDLDIPHDADVVDMEQIDPDEVKLPGWYRPNPGLARDLAFIAFSTAGGELVPRQITNYRWALSAFGTASAAALGRADTVYCLTPLHHPSGLLVALGGAVVGGSRIALSRGLRPDRFVQEIRQYGVTVVTYTWAMLREVIDDPAFSLTGSHPVRLFIGSGMPAGLWKRVCEVFEPAHVVEFFATTDGQAVLANVSGAKVGSKGRPLPGGGEVALAAYDPEHDLILEDEQGFVRRAETNEVGVLLARPRGPFDPTASIKRGVFAPADIWVSTEYLFRRDEDGDYWLVDSRGNVIHTERGVVYASAVNDAVGRLDAVDLAVTYPVDVGDRRLAVTALALRPGGSIPSADLTEALADLPVGNPPDVVHVVRDMALSASYRPLVGPLQAAGIPKPSRNAWYLDPDTHRYKRLTVAVRTELAGTGSR
;
A
#
# COMPACT_ATOMS: atom_id res chain seq x y z
N MET A 1 65.82 29.39 42.23
CA MET A 1 65.72 28.71 40.91
C MET A 1 64.52 27.79 40.93
N ASN A 2 63.56 28.04 40.05
CA ASN A 2 62.28 27.34 40.01
C ASN A 2 62.46 26.05 39.17
N LEU A 3 62.76 24.92 39.83
CA LEU A 3 62.99 23.61 39.19
C LEU A 3 61.74 23.03 38.48
N SER A 4 60.60 23.73 38.51
CA SER A 4 59.35 23.31 37.86
C SER A 4 59.36 23.41 36.33
N ALA A 5 60.28 24.20 35.74
CA ALA A 5 60.35 24.38 34.28
C ALA A 5 61.03 23.20 33.54
N ILE A 6 61.83 22.39 34.25
CA ILE A 6 62.59 21.26 33.67
C ILE A 6 61.99 19.90 34.10
N THR A 7 61.27 19.84 35.22
CA THR A 7 60.63 18.61 35.74
C THR A 7 59.32 18.28 35.02
N LYS A 8 58.47 19.29 34.75
CA LYS A 8 57.16 19.09 34.07
C LYS A 8 57.24 18.38 32.69
N PRO A 9 58.19 18.70 31.80
CA PRO A 9 58.31 18.00 30.52
C PRO A 9 58.72 16.53 30.67
N VAL A 10 59.60 16.23 31.64
CA VAL A 10 60.08 14.87 31.94
C VAL A 10 58.98 14.04 32.59
N GLU A 11 58.25 14.62 33.55
CA GLU A 11 57.08 13.99 34.19
C GLU A 11 55.98 13.67 33.16
N ARG A 12 55.69 14.59 32.23
CA ARG A 12 54.74 14.33 31.13
C ARG A 12 55.17 13.19 30.22
N LEU A 13 56.46 13.08 29.91
CA LEU A 13 57.00 12.07 29.00
C LEU A 13 56.99 10.69 29.67
N VAL A 14 57.30 10.62 30.97
CA VAL A 14 57.20 9.39 31.78
C VAL A 14 55.73 8.96 31.94
N ALA A 15 54.82 9.90 32.25
CA ALA A 15 53.38 9.61 32.37
C ALA A 15 52.78 9.12 31.03
N THR A 16 53.18 9.73 29.90
CA THR A 16 52.79 9.27 28.56
C THR A 16 53.30 7.85 28.27
N ALA A 17 54.54 7.53 28.64
CA ALA A 17 55.11 6.20 28.42
C ALA A 17 54.44 5.13 29.30
N GLN A 18 54.14 5.45 30.57
CA GLN A 18 53.45 4.54 31.50
C GLN A 18 51.99 4.29 31.07
N ASN A 19 51.22 5.35 30.86
CA ASN A 19 49.83 5.24 30.39
C ASN A 19 49.77 4.59 28.99
N GLY A 20 50.76 4.86 28.12
CA GLY A 20 50.86 4.22 26.80
C GLY A 20 51.17 2.72 26.86
N LEU A 21 52.05 2.29 27.78
CA LEU A 21 52.34 0.87 27.99
C LEU A 21 51.12 0.12 28.57
N GLU A 22 50.37 0.76 29.46
CA GLU A 22 49.12 0.22 30.01
C GLU A 22 48.05 0.05 28.91
N VAL A 23 47.84 1.07 28.08
CA VAL A 23 46.91 1.00 26.93
C VAL A 23 47.33 -0.06 25.91
N LEU A 24 48.63 -0.21 25.64
CA LEU A 24 49.15 -1.24 24.72
C LEU A 24 48.97 -2.66 25.28
N ARG A 25 49.06 -2.83 26.61
CA ARG A 25 48.99 -4.13 27.27
C ARG A 25 47.56 -4.58 27.57
N TYR A 26 46.69 -3.65 27.93
CA TYR A 26 45.33 -3.96 28.42
C TYR A 26 44.22 -3.41 27.52
N GLY A 27 44.55 -2.75 26.41
CA GLY A 27 43.57 -2.15 25.48
C GLY A 27 42.97 -0.82 25.96
N GLY A 28 43.33 -0.36 27.16
CA GLY A 28 42.89 0.91 27.75
C GLY A 28 43.46 1.14 29.15
N LEU A 29 43.10 2.25 29.81
CA LEU A 29 43.49 2.54 31.20
C LEU A 29 42.54 1.81 32.19
N GLU A 30 43.06 1.40 33.34
CA GLU A 30 42.24 0.91 34.46
C GLU A 30 41.51 2.06 35.15
N THR A 31 40.18 2.01 35.17
CA THR A 31 39.30 3.07 35.70
C THR A 31 38.77 2.81 37.11
N GLY A 32 38.95 1.61 37.67
CA GLY A 32 38.41 1.23 38.99
C GLY A 32 36.88 1.23 39.07
N ALA A 33 36.18 1.28 37.92
CA ALA A 33 34.73 1.36 37.86
C ALA A 33 34.08 0.03 38.29
N VAL A 34 33.18 0.11 39.27
CA VAL A 34 32.35 -1.03 39.71
C VAL A 34 31.03 -0.99 38.94
N PRO A 35 30.63 -2.07 38.25
CA PRO A 35 29.33 -2.13 37.59
C PRO A 35 28.19 -1.97 38.59
N SER A 36 27.06 -1.44 38.14
CA SER A 36 25.87 -1.32 38.98
C SER A 36 25.36 -2.71 39.37
N PRO A 37 24.92 -2.92 40.62
CA PRO A 37 24.38 -4.20 41.04
C PRO A 37 23.07 -4.49 40.29
N PHE A 38 22.94 -5.70 39.74
CA PHE A 38 21.71 -6.16 39.11
C PHE A 38 21.42 -7.62 39.46
N GLN A 39 20.16 -8.01 39.34
CA GLN A 39 19.69 -9.38 39.42
C GLN A 39 19.14 -9.81 38.06
N ILE A 40 19.46 -11.03 37.62
CA ILE A 40 18.80 -11.63 36.46
C ILE A 40 17.47 -12.22 36.95
N ILE A 41 16.37 -11.67 36.46
CA ILE A 41 15.01 -12.08 36.82
C ILE A 41 14.54 -13.22 35.92
N GLN A 42 14.90 -13.16 34.64
CA GLN A 42 14.58 -14.16 33.64
C GLN A 42 15.79 -14.39 32.74
N SER A 43 16.04 -15.64 32.36
CA SER A 43 17.07 -16.02 31.39
C SER A 43 16.53 -17.12 30.50
N VAL A 44 16.23 -16.75 29.25
CA VAL A 44 15.82 -17.67 28.18
C VAL A 44 16.88 -17.63 27.07
N PRO A 45 16.87 -18.56 26.09
CA PRO A 45 17.85 -18.53 25.01
C PRO A 45 17.94 -17.18 24.30
N MET A 46 16.80 -16.50 24.12
CA MET A 46 16.71 -15.24 23.37
C MET A 46 17.21 -14.01 24.14
N PHE A 47 17.01 -13.94 25.47
CA PHE A 47 17.39 -12.78 26.27
C PHE A 47 17.61 -13.10 27.75
N ARG A 48 18.32 -12.19 28.43
CA ARG A 48 18.42 -12.08 29.88
C ARG A 48 17.76 -10.78 30.34
N LEU A 49 16.86 -10.85 31.31
CA LEU A 49 16.20 -9.68 31.87
C LEU A 49 16.91 -9.27 33.17
N ARG A 50 17.58 -8.12 33.15
CA ARG A 50 18.35 -7.58 34.27
C ARG A 50 17.52 -6.51 35.00
N ARG A 51 17.29 -6.69 36.29
CA ARG A 51 16.74 -5.66 37.19
C ARG A 51 17.87 -5.02 37.98
N TYR A 52 18.12 -3.74 37.75
CA TYR A 52 19.18 -3.01 38.42
C TYR A 52 18.71 -2.49 39.78
N PHE A 53 19.61 -2.50 40.77
CA PHE A 53 19.33 -2.08 42.14
C PHE A 53 18.06 -2.74 42.73
N PRO A 54 17.98 -4.09 42.77
CA PRO A 54 16.78 -4.80 43.19
C PRO A 54 16.32 -4.34 44.58
N PRO A 55 15.01 -4.09 44.76
CA PRO A 55 14.49 -3.51 46.00
C PRO A 55 14.63 -4.46 47.18
N ASP A 56 14.75 -3.89 48.38
CA ASP A 56 14.82 -4.64 49.63
C ASP A 56 13.49 -5.35 49.90
N SER A 57 13.53 -6.65 50.13
CA SER A 57 12.36 -7.51 50.34
C SER A 57 11.85 -7.52 51.79
N ARG A 58 12.51 -6.80 52.71
CA ARG A 58 12.11 -6.71 54.12
C ARG A 58 10.81 -5.90 54.31
N PRO A 59 9.89 -6.33 55.20
CA PRO A 59 8.67 -5.58 55.50
C PRO A 59 8.94 -4.13 55.93
N GLY A 60 8.29 -3.16 55.29
CA GLY A 60 8.48 -1.72 55.56
C GLY A 60 9.55 -1.04 54.71
N SER A 61 10.18 -1.74 53.77
CA SER A 61 11.08 -1.13 52.79
C SER A 61 10.34 -0.19 51.83
N LYS A 62 11.06 0.81 51.30
CA LYS A 62 10.50 1.74 50.30
C LYS A 62 10.13 0.96 49.05
N GLN A 63 8.88 1.07 48.62
CA GLN A 63 8.47 0.42 47.37
C GLN A 63 9.26 0.96 46.18
N PRO A 64 9.63 0.09 45.23
CA PRO A 64 10.29 0.51 44.00
C PRO A 64 9.40 1.48 43.23
N GLY A 65 10.04 2.42 42.52
CA GLY A 65 9.35 3.34 41.64
C GLY A 65 8.79 2.67 40.39
N PRO A 66 8.26 3.47 39.46
CA PRO A 66 7.76 2.98 38.17
C PRO A 66 8.85 2.24 37.39
N PRO A 67 8.56 1.08 36.77
CA PRO A 67 9.53 0.31 36.03
C PRO A 67 9.84 0.91 34.66
N VAL A 68 11.13 1.07 34.35
CA VAL A 68 11.63 1.54 33.06
C VAL A 68 12.44 0.42 32.40
N LEU A 69 11.90 -0.21 31.37
CA LEU A 69 12.56 -1.27 30.61
C LEU A 69 13.34 -0.67 29.43
N MET A 70 14.67 -0.79 29.47
CA MET A 70 15.58 -0.25 28.46
C MET A 70 15.94 -1.30 27.40
N VAL A 71 15.83 -0.92 26.12
CA VAL A 71 16.00 -1.78 24.95
C VAL A 71 17.14 -1.28 24.07
N HIS A 72 18.22 -2.05 24.00
CA HIS A 72 19.40 -1.70 23.19
C HIS A 72 19.21 -2.14 21.72
N PRO A 73 19.91 -1.49 20.76
CA PRO A 73 19.94 -1.94 19.36
C PRO A 73 20.74 -3.25 19.22
N MET A 74 20.45 -4.02 18.18
CA MET A 74 21.07 -5.34 17.93
C MET A 74 22.59 -5.27 17.73
N MET A 75 23.18 -4.11 17.42
CA MET A 75 24.64 -3.99 17.18
C MET A 75 25.44 -3.72 18.45
N MET A 76 24.76 -3.44 19.56
CA MET A 76 25.39 -2.96 20.78
C MET A 76 25.12 -3.87 21.97
N SER A 77 26.10 -3.98 22.87
CA SER A 77 25.90 -4.63 24.18
C SER A 77 24.91 -3.84 25.05
N ALA A 78 24.11 -4.58 25.84
CA ALA A 78 23.24 -4.07 26.90
C ALA A 78 23.99 -3.23 27.96
N ASP A 79 25.32 -3.42 28.08
CA ASP A 79 26.15 -2.68 29.02
C ASP A 79 26.23 -1.17 28.70
N MET A 80 25.73 -0.73 27.54
CA MET A 80 25.61 0.70 27.21
C MET A 80 24.78 1.50 28.24
N TRP A 81 23.86 0.84 28.94
CA TRP A 81 23.00 1.48 29.93
C TRP A 81 23.72 1.70 31.27
N ASP A 82 24.87 1.07 31.47
CA ASP A 82 25.68 1.08 32.69
C ASP A 82 27.17 1.34 32.40
N VAL A 83 27.47 2.22 31.42
CA VAL A 83 28.86 2.57 31.07
C VAL A 83 29.63 3.09 32.28
N THR A 84 28.98 3.80 33.21
CA THR A 84 29.52 4.08 34.54
C THR A 84 28.37 4.08 35.54
N ARG A 85 28.60 3.67 36.79
CA ARG A 85 27.54 3.60 37.81
C ARG A 85 26.88 4.95 38.12
N GLU A 86 27.64 6.04 38.11
CA GLU A 86 27.11 7.37 38.49
C GLU A 86 26.49 8.13 37.32
N ASN A 87 27.05 8.01 36.12
CA ASN A 87 26.60 8.75 34.94
C ASN A 87 25.85 7.89 33.91
N GLY A 88 25.68 6.59 34.19
CA GLY A 88 24.91 5.65 33.38
C GLY A 88 23.41 5.80 33.58
N ALA A 89 22.65 5.36 32.58
CA ALA A 89 21.19 5.43 32.56
C ALA A 89 20.58 4.77 33.80
N VAL A 90 21.01 3.53 34.10
CA VAL A 90 20.47 2.74 35.21
C VAL A 90 20.70 3.42 36.57
N GLY A 91 21.86 4.04 36.76
CA GLY A 91 22.20 4.77 37.99
C GLY A 91 21.36 6.04 38.15
N ILE A 92 21.25 6.85 37.10
CA ILE A 92 20.49 8.11 37.14
C ILE A 92 18.99 7.86 37.37
N LEU A 93 18.42 6.85 36.70
CA LEU A 93 17.01 6.47 36.89
C LEU A 93 16.77 5.98 38.33
N HIS A 94 17.66 5.14 38.87
CA HIS A 94 17.58 4.67 40.25
C HIS A 94 17.63 5.82 41.27
N TRP A 95 18.61 6.73 41.13
CA TRP A 95 18.72 7.90 42.02
C TRP A 95 17.58 8.90 41.87
N SER A 96 16.92 8.89 40.71
CA SER A 96 15.68 9.62 40.50
C SER A 96 14.46 8.93 41.11
N GLY A 97 14.62 7.75 41.72
CA GLY A 97 13.57 7.00 42.41
C GLY A 97 12.74 6.09 41.50
N LEU A 98 13.26 5.71 40.33
CA LEU A 98 12.63 4.77 39.39
C LEU A 98 13.23 3.36 39.54
N ASP A 99 12.59 2.37 38.92
CA ASP A 99 13.04 0.96 38.92
C ASP A 99 13.61 0.60 37.53
N PRO A 100 14.95 0.59 37.34
CA PRO A 100 15.56 0.40 36.01
C PRO A 100 15.71 -1.08 35.66
N TRP A 101 15.22 -1.44 34.47
CA TRP A 101 15.30 -2.78 33.89
C TRP A 101 15.99 -2.73 32.53
N VAL A 102 16.70 -3.79 32.15
CA VAL A 102 17.37 -3.92 30.85
C VAL A 102 17.08 -5.31 30.29
N ILE A 103 16.58 -5.35 29.06
CA ILE A 103 16.58 -6.58 28.26
C ILE A 103 17.94 -6.70 27.57
N ASP A 104 18.62 -7.82 27.77
CA ASP A 104 19.91 -8.14 27.18
C ASP A 104 19.74 -9.31 26.20
N PHE A 105 19.78 -9.02 24.91
CA PHE A 105 19.64 -10.05 23.85
C PHE A 105 20.87 -10.96 23.73
N GLY A 106 21.97 -10.63 24.43
CA GLY A 106 23.23 -11.35 24.37
C GLY A 106 23.94 -11.21 23.02
N SER A 107 24.90 -12.10 22.78
CA SER A 107 25.65 -12.18 21.52
C SER A 107 25.17 -13.40 20.73
N PRO A 108 24.54 -13.22 19.55
CA PRO A 108 23.91 -14.32 18.82
C PRO A 108 24.92 -15.37 18.33
N ASP A 109 26.17 -14.99 18.12
CA ASP A 109 27.28 -15.88 17.75
C ASP A 109 27.74 -16.82 18.88
N GLN A 110 27.33 -16.53 20.12
CA GLN A 110 27.67 -17.31 21.32
C GLN A 110 26.53 -18.24 21.77
N VAL A 111 25.41 -18.27 21.02
CA VAL A 111 24.22 -19.05 21.35
C VAL A 111 23.87 -19.95 20.17
N GLU A 112 23.63 -21.23 20.41
CA GLU A 112 23.19 -22.17 19.38
C GLU A 112 21.88 -21.68 18.73
N GLY A 113 21.83 -21.65 17.39
CA GLY A 113 20.72 -21.06 16.63
C GLY A 113 20.60 -19.53 16.72
N GLY A 114 21.49 -18.83 17.45
CA GLY A 114 21.41 -17.39 17.64
C GLY A 114 21.57 -16.58 16.36
N MET A 115 22.32 -17.11 15.38
CA MET A 115 22.50 -16.49 14.05
C MET A 115 21.31 -16.72 13.11
N GLU A 116 20.30 -17.49 13.52
CA GLU A 116 19.08 -17.71 12.74
C GLU A 116 17.92 -16.80 13.19
N ARG A 117 18.14 -16.02 14.27
CA ARG A 117 17.14 -15.10 14.84
C ARG A 117 16.68 -14.08 13.82
N ASN A 118 15.39 -13.83 13.72
CA ASN A 118 14.80 -12.83 12.85
C ASN A 118 14.35 -11.58 13.66
N LEU A 119 13.72 -10.61 12.99
CA LEU A 119 13.23 -9.40 13.64
C LEU A 119 12.07 -9.72 14.60
N ALA A 120 11.15 -10.59 14.17
CA ALA A 120 9.98 -10.96 14.95
C ALA A 120 10.34 -11.59 16.31
N ASP A 121 11.40 -12.40 16.36
CA ASP A 121 11.90 -13.01 17.59
C ASP A 121 12.27 -11.94 18.65
N HIS A 122 12.83 -10.81 18.22
CA HIS A 122 13.20 -9.70 19.13
C HIS A 122 11.96 -8.99 19.67
N ILE A 123 10.91 -8.84 18.86
CA ILE A 123 9.65 -8.22 19.27
C ILE A 123 8.89 -9.11 20.25
N VAL A 124 8.84 -10.42 19.98
CA VAL A 124 8.22 -11.41 20.89
C VAL A 124 8.98 -11.49 22.21
N ALA A 125 10.31 -11.53 22.18
CA ALA A 125 11.15 -11.49 23.38
C ALA A 125 10.89 -10.22 24.22
N LEU A 126 10.73 -9.07 23.56
CA LEU A 126 10.41 -7.84 24.25
C LEU A 126 9.00 -7.88 24.86
N SER A 127 8.03 -8.46 24.16
CA SER A 127 6.68 -8.69 24.67
C SER A 127 6.69 -9.56 25.94
N GLU A 128 7.44 -10.66 25.92
CA GLU A 128 7.60 -11.56 27.07
C GLU A 128 8.31 -10.87 28.26
N ALA A 129 9.32 -10.04 27.98
CA ALA A 129 9.97 -9.24 29.01
C ALA A 129 9.01 -8.23 29.66
N ILE A 130 8.11 -7.61 28.89
CA ILE A 130 7.07 -6.71 29.43
C ILE A 130 6.13 -7.47 30.36
N ASP A 131 5.67 -8.67 29.96
CA ASP A 131 4.82 -9.51 30.81
C ASP A 131 5.52 -9.85 32.14
N THR A 132 6.80 -10.20 32.07
CA THR A 132 7.60 -10.51 33.28
C THR A 132 7.77 -9.30 34.19
N VAL A 133 8.07 -8.12 33.64
CA VAL A 133 8.18 -6.89 34.45
C VAL A 133 6.82 -6.55 35.08
N LYS A 134 5.73 -6.67 34.33
CA LYS A 134 4.36 -6.43 34.83
C LYS A 134 4.01 -7.39 35.96
N GLU A 135 4.32 -8.68 35.81
CA GLU A 135 4.08 -9.70 36.84
C GLU A 135 4.88 -9.43 38.12
N VAL A 136 6.16 -9.07 37.99
CA VAL A 136 7.05 -8.84 39.15
C VAL A 136 6.75 -7.53 39.87
N THR A 137 6.33 -6.49 39.15
CA THR A 137 6.16 -5.15 39.73
C THR A 137 4.70 -4.77 40.00
N GLY A 138 3.75 -5.45 39.34
CA GLY A 138 2.33 -5.09 39.33
C GLY A 138 2.00 -3.81 38.56
N ARG A 139 2.99 -3.16 37.94
CA ARG A 139 2.88 -1.84 37.31
C ARG A 139 3.06 -1.94 35.79
N ASP A 140 2.42 -1.03 35.08
CA ASP A 140 2.63 -0.88 33.64
C ASP A 140 4.05 -0.38 33.36
N VAL A 141 4.60 -0.74 32.20
CA VAL A 141 6.03 -0.56 31.89
C VAL A 141 6.24 0.71 31.07
N HIS A 142 7.24 1.51 31.45
CA HIS A 142 7.79 2.54 30.55
C HIS A 142 8.89 1.93 29.69
N LEU A 143 8.67 1.90 28.38
CA LEU A 143 9.56 1.22 27.44
C LEU A 143 10.52 2.21 26.79
N ALA A 144 11.81 2.13 27.09
CA ALA A 144 12.83 3.09 26.66
C ALA A 144 13.81 2.46 25.65
N GLY A 145 13.73 2.82 24.36
CA GLY A 145 14.52 2.20 23.31
C GLY A 145 15.46 3.17 22.59
N TYR A 146 16.70 2.73 22.35
CA TYR A 146 17.70 3.53 21.62
C TYR A 146 17.86 3.06 20.17
N SER A 147 17.78 3.98 19.21
CA SER A 147 18.00 3.68 17.79
C SER A 147 17.07 2.54 17.32
N GLN A 148 17.62 1.42 16.82
CA GLN A 148 16.85 0.21 16.50
C GLN A 148 16.07 -0.33 17.71
N GLY A 149 16.58 -0.23 18.93
CA GLY A 149 15.85 -0.61 20.14
C GLY A 149 14.59 0.23 20.36
N GLY A 150 14.58 1.49 19.91
CA GLY A 150 13.37 2.32 19.89
C GLY A 150 12.39 1.93 18.78
N MET A 151 12.89 1.50 17.62
CA MET A 151 12.05 0.86 16.60
C MET A 151 11.39 -0.41 17.14
N PHE A 152 12.10 -1.22 17.93
CA PHE A 152 11.54 -2.41 18.59
C PHE A 152 10.52 -2.02 19.65
N ALA A 153 10.76 -0.95 20.41
CA ALA A 153 9.80 -0.44 21.37
C ALA A 153 8.47 -0.04 20.70
N TYR A 154 8.52 0.67 19.57
CA TYR A 154 7.32 0.99 18.79
C TYR A 154 6.60 -0.26 18.29
N GLN A 155 7.34 -1.23 17.73
CA GLN A 155 6.77 -2.47 17.21
C GLN A 155 6.16 -3.33 18.31
N ALA A 156 6.81 -3.48 19.47
CA ALA A 156 6.26 -4.22 20.60
C ALA A 156 5.04 -3.52 21.19
N ALA A 157 5.04 -2.19 21.26
CA ALA A 157 3.86 -1.44 21.68
C ALA A 157 2.67 -1.66 20.74
N ALA A 158 2.91 -1.62 19.42
CA ALA A 158 1.90 -1.91 18.42
C ALA A 158 1.41 -3.36 18.46
N TYR A 159 2.34 -4.33 18.53
CA TYR A 159 2.04 -5.76 18.62
C TYR A 159 1.19 -6.11 19.84
N ARG A 160 1.41 -5.41 20.96
CA ARG A 160 0.65 -5.59 22.19
C ARG A 160 -0.63 -4.75 22.25
N HIS A 161 -0.93 -3.93 21.24
CA HIS A 161 -1.97 -2.90 21.33
C HIS A 161 -1.85 -2.07 22.62
N THR A 162 -0.63 -1.66 22.97
CA THR A 162 -0.28 -0.91 24.18
C THR A 162 -0.55 -1.66 25.52
N LYS A 163 -0.96 -2.93 25.50
CA LYS A 163 -1.23 -3.69 26.72
C LYS A 163 -0.03 -3.72 27.67
N ASP A 164 -0.28 -3.34 28.94
CA ASP A 164 0.68 -3.26 30.05
C ASP A 164 1.81 -2.22 29.86
N LEU A 165 1.62 -1.23 28.98
CA LEU A 165 2.56 -0.14 28.74
C LEU A 165 2.04 1.21 29.24
N ALA A 166 2.84 1.89 30.05
CA ALA A 166 2.54 3.23 30.55
C ALA A 166 2.95 4.33 29.54
N SER A 167 4.12 4.17 28.90
CA SER A 167 4.58 5.06 27.82
C SER A 167 5.72 4.44 27.02
N VAL A 168 5.95 4.91 25.80
CA VAL A 168 7.16 4.61 25.01
C VAL A 168 8.09 5.82 24.98
N ILE A 169 9.40 5.60 25.16
CA ILE A 169 10.45 6.62 25.09
C ILE A 169 11.48 6.16 24.05
N ALA A 170 11.68 6.93 22.99
CA ALA A 170 12.55 6.55 21.89
C ALA A 170 13.65 7.60 21.67
N PHE A 171 14.90 7.15 21.52
CA PHE A 171 16.06 8.03 21.33
C PHE A 171 16.59 7.89 19.89
N GLY A 172 16.43 8.94 19.09
CA GLY A 172 16.94 9.00 17.70
C GLY A 172 16.44 7.84 16.83
N SER A 173 15.23 7.35 17.08
CA SER A 173 14.69 6.13 16.46
C SER A 173 13.89 6.48 15.21
N PRO A 174 14.40 6.21 14.00
CA PRO A 174 13.74 6.59 12.76
C PRO A 174 12.45 5.79 12.53
N VAL A 175 11.41 6.45 12.04
CA VAL A 175 10.14 5.81 11.62
C VAL A 175 9.95 5.98 10.11
N ASP A 176 10.18 7.18 9.58
CA ASP A 176 10.08 7.48 8.16
C ASP A 176 11.47 7.46 7.50
N THR A 177 11.87 6.31 6.98
CA THR A 177 13.22 6.13 6.39
C THR A 177 13.37 6.83 5.04
N LEU A 178 12.26 7.16 4.38
CA LEU A 178 12.24 7.87 3.10
C LEU A 178 12.34 9.40 3.26
N ALA A 179 11.94 9.94 4.42
CA ALA A 179 12.07 11.37 4.71
C ALA A 179 13.53 11.83 4.87
N ALA A 180 14.47 10.90 5.05
CA ALA A 180 15.85 11.18 5.42
C ALA A 180 16.77 9.98 5.09
N LEU A 181 17.16 9.85 3.83
CA LEU A 181 18.01 8.75 3.38
C LEU A 181 19.47 8.98 3.79
N PRO A 182 20.16 7.96 4.34
CA PRO A 182 21.59 8.07 4.67
C PRO A 182 22.40 8.37 3.40
N MET A 183 23.42 9.22 3.54
CA MET A 183 24.35 9.63 2.47
C MET A 183 23.73 10.42 1.28
N ASN A 184 22.56 11.05 1.42
CA ASN A 184 21.91 11.85 0.36
C ASN A 184 21.61 11.05 -0.93
N LEU A 185 21.35 9.74 -0.82
CA LEU A 185 20.94 8.93 -1.97
C LEU A 185 19.56 9.37 -2.49
N PRO A 186 19.33 9.46 -3.82
CA PRO A 186 18.01 9.77 -4.36
C PRO A 186 16.95 8.75 -3.92
N SER A 187 15.77 9.24 -3.52
CA SER A 187 14.65 8.42 -3.04
C SER A 187 14.09 7.42 -4.07
N SER A 188 14.40 7.60 -5.35
CA SER A 188 14.04 6.68 -6.42
C SER A 188 14.92 5.42 -6.50
N ILE A 189 16.16 5.49 -6.02
CA ILE A 189 17.15 4.42 -6.14
C ILE A 189 17.30 3.65 -4.83
N ALA A 190 17.15 4.32 -3.68
CA ALA A 190 17.40 3.73 -2.37
C ALA A 190 16.55 2.47 -2.06
N PRO A 191 15.24 2.42 -2.34
CA PRO A 191 14.45 1.19 -2.10
C PRO A 191 14.93 0.00 -2.92
N ALA A 192 15.28 0.22 -4.20
CA ALA A 192 15.74 -0.85 -5.09
C ALA A 192 17.13 -1.37 -4.70
N ALA A 193 18.02 -0.49 -4.24
CA ALA A 193 19.34 -0.87 -3.73
C ALA A 193 19.22 -1.63 -2.39
N ALA A 194 18.32 -1.20 -1.50
CA ALA A 194 18.04 -1.89 -0.24
C ALA A 194 17.45 -3.29 -0.47
N ASP A 195 16.46 -3.42 -1.38
CA ASP A 195 15.92 -4.72 -1.79
C ASP A 195 17.01 -5.63 -2.36
N PHE A 196 17.86 -5.11 -3.23
CA PHE A 196 18.95 -5.88 -3.81
C PHE A 196 19.91 -6.40 -2.73
N LEU A 197 20.36 -5.54 -1.81
CA LEU A 197 21.24 -5.93 -0.72
C LEU A 197 20.59 -6.95 0.22
N ALA A 198 19.30 -6.76 0.54
CA ALA A 198 18.57 -7.69 1.40
C ALA A 198 18.35 -9.05 0.73
N ASP A 199 18.09 -9.10 -0.58
CA ASP A 199 17.86 -10.35 -1.31
C ASP A 199 19.15 -11.09 -1.67
N HIS A 200 20.27 -10.39 -1.90
CA HIS A 200 21.48 -10.98 -2.49
C HIS A 200 22.73 -10.97 -1.61
N VAL A 201 22.81 -10.07 -0.62
CA VAL A 201 24.00 -9.89 0.22
C VAL A 201 23.72 -10.35 1.65
N PHE A 202 22.77 -9.73 2.33
CA PHE A 202 22.49 -10.02 3.74
C PHE A 202 21.64 -11.29 3.96
N SER A 203 20.96 -11.79 2.93
CA SER A 203 20.33 -13.12 2.95
C SER A 203 21.32 -14.29 3.00
N ARG A 204 22.62 -14.02 2.78
CA ARG A 204 23.66 -15.03 2.62
C ARG A 204 24.90 -14.79 3.49
N ILE A 205 24.95 -13.68 4.24
CA ILE A 205 26.15 -13.24 4.95
C ILE A 205 25.77 -12.63 6.30
N ASP A 206 26.24 -13.26 7.37
CA ASP A 206 26.21 -12.72 8.73
C ASP A 206 27.25 -11.61 8.91
N ILE A 207 26.99 -10.65 9.79
CA ILE A 207 27.95 -9.57 10.11
C ILE A 207 28.60 -9.85 11.48
N PRO A 208 29.87 -10.26 11.53
CA PRO A 208 30.60 -10.39 12.79
C PRO A 208 30.76 -9.02 13.48
N GLY A 209 30.85 -9.00 14.81
CA GLY A 209 30.97 -7.76 15.59
C GLY A 209 32.14 -6.84 15.19
N TRP A 210 33.25 -7.41 14.70
CA TRP A 210 34.39 -6.63 14.20
C TRP A 210 34.06 -5.86 12.91
N LEU A 211 33.20 -6.41 12.05
CA LEU A 211 32.80 -5.80 10.77
C LEU A 211 31.77 -4.69 11.01
N ALA A 212 30.81 -4.90 11.93
CA ALA A 212 29.88 -3.88 12.39
C ALA A 212 30.61 -2.65 12.95
N ARG A 213 31.62 -2.88 13.80
CA ARG A 213 32.50 -1.83 14.32
C ARG A 213 33.21 -1.05 13.22
N THR A 214 33.81 -1.74 12.24
CA THR A 214 34.52 -1.09 11.14
C THR A 214 33.58 -0.23 10.30
N GLY A 215 32.39 -0.73 9.99
CA GLY A 215 31.36 0.01 9.26
C GLY A 215 30.95 1.30 9.97
N PHE A 216 30.71 1.26 11.28
CA PHE A 216 30.36 2.44 12.07
C PHE A 216 31.50 3.48 12.12
N GLN A 217 32.75 3.03 12.29
CA GLN A 217 33.93 3.91 12.27
C GLN A 217 34.12 4.64 10.93
N MET A 218 33.63 4.06 9.83
CA MET A 218 33.68 4.66 8.49
C MET A 218 32.58 5.72 8.23
N LEU A 219 31.55 5.81 9.07
CA LEU A 219 30.48 6.83 8.92
C LEU A 219 30.97 8.24 9.28
N ASP A 220 31.95 8.36 10.20
CA ASP A 220 32.62 9.63 10.51
C ASP A 220 34.13 9.41 10.71
N PRO A 221 34.88 9.22 9.61
CA PRO A 221 36.30 8.86 9.68
C PRO A 221 37.15 10.01 10.23
N ILE A 222 36.72 11.26 10.02
CA ILE A 222 37.43 12.46 10.47
C ILE A 222 37.30 12.61 11.98
N LYS A 223 36.09 12.52 12.57
CA LYS A 223 35.95 12.57 14.04
C LYS A 223 36.62 11.39 14.72
N THR A 224 36.55 10.19 14.11
CA THR A 224 37.24 9.01 14.62
C THR A 224 38.76 9.21 14.67
N ALA A 225 39.36 9.75 13.60
CA ALA A 225 40.78 10.07 13.59
C ALA A 225 41.16 11.20 14.56
N GLN A 226 40.33 12.26 14.64
CA GLN A 226 40.53 13.38 15.58
C GLN A 226 40.49 12.91 17.04
N SER A 227 39.53 12.06 17.42
CA SER A 227 39.43 11.52 18.78
C SER A 227 40.62 10.64 19.16
N ARG A 228 41.18 9.87 18.21
CA ARG A 228 42.39 9.07 18.41
C ARG A 228 43.62 9.95 18.59
N ILE A 229 43.75 11.02 17.80
CA ILE A 229 44.85 11.99 17.92
C ILE A 229 44.75 12.76 19.23
N GLU A 230 43.56 13.18 19.64
CA GLU A 230 43.33 13.92 20.88
C GLU A 230 43.63 13.05 22.12
N PHE A 231 43.22 11.78 22.10
CA PHE A 231 43.58 10.80 23.13
C PHE A 231 45.10 10.62 23.25
N LEU A 232 45.81 10.45 22.12
CA LEU A 232 47.27 10.35 22.10
C LEU A 232 47.96 11.63 22.61
N ARG A 233 47.38 12.81 22.36
CA ARG A 233 47.89 14.08 22.89
C ARG A 233 47.66 14.23 24.38
N GLN A 234 46.56 13.69 24.92
CA GLN A 234 46.18 13.78 26.33
C GLN A 234 46.71 12.62 27.19
N LEU A 235 47.46 11.67 26.62
CA LEU A 235 47.99 10.48 27.33
C LEU A 235 48.86 10.81 28.56
N HIS A 236 49.39 12.03 28.64
CA HIS A 236 50.16 12.54 29.78
C HIS A 236 49.29 12.98 30.98
N ASP A 237 47.97 13.13 30.79
CA ASP A 237 47.01 13.63 31.77
C ASP A 237 45.96 12.55 32.08
N ARG A 238 46.30 11.70 33.06
CA ARG A 238 45.46 10.56 33.45
C ARG A 238 44.09 11.02 33.99
N GLU A 239 44.05 12.08 34.78
CA GLU A 239 42.81 12.59 35.39
C GLU A 239 41.83 13.14 34.35
N ALA A 240 42.33 13.76 33.27
CA ALA A 240 41.49 14.20 32.16
C ALA A 240 40.93 13.05 31.30
N LEU A 241 41.66 11.92 31.23
CA LEU A 241 41.30 10.77 30.40
C LEU A 241 40.40 9.75 31.11
N LEU A 242 40.59 9.52 32.42
CA LEU A 242 39.87 8.51 33.21
C LEU A 242 38.33 8.61 33.07
N PRO A 243 37.69 9.80 33.14
CA PRO A 243 36.23 9.91 33.01
C PRO A 243 35.69 9.54 31.62
N ARG A 244 36.53 9.57 30.57
CA ARG A 244 36.13 9.29 29.18
C ARG A 244 36.63 7.94 28.68
N GLU A 245 37.52 7.29 29.43
CA GLU A 245 38.19 6.06 29.01
C GLU A 245 37.23 4.88 28.87
N GLN A 246 36.29 4.72 29.81
CA GLN A 246 35.34 3.62 29.77
C GLN A 246 34.39 3.72 28.56
N GLN A 247 33.95 4.94 28.24
CA GLN A 247 33.19 5.24 27.02
C GLN A 247 34.02 4.95 25.75
N ARG A 248 35.32 5.28 25.76
CA ARG A 248 36.25 5.00 24.65
C ARG A 248 36.45 3.50 24.43
N ARG A 249 36.73 2.72 25.47
CA ARG A 249 36.94 1.26 25.40
C ARG A 249 35.68 0.54 24.90
N PHE A 250 34.52 0.95 25.41
CA PHE A 250 33.23 0.44 24.94
C PHE A 250 33.04 0.65 23.43
N LEU A 251 33.25 1.87 22.92
CA LEU A 251 33.13 2.16 21.48
C LEU A 251 34.25 1.53 20.62
N ALA A 252 35.44 1.35 21.18
CA ALA A 252 36.60 0.86 20.45
C ALA A 252 36.65 -0.67 20.32
N SER A 253 36.10 -1.41 21.29
CA SER A 253 36.20 -2.88 21.31
C SER A 253 35.03 -3.60 21.96
N GLU A 254 34.58 -3.18 23.14
CA GLU A 254 33.75 -4.03 24.02
C GLU A 254 32.24 -3.92 23.75
N GLY A 255 31.80 -2.88 23.04
CA GLY A 255 30.39 -2.57 22.87
C GLY A 255 29.70 -3.22 21.66
N TRP A 256 30.40 -3.97 20.80
CA TRP A 256 29.88 -4.43 19.51
C TRP A 256 29.57 -5.94 19.53
N ILE A 257 28.34 -6.30 19.16
CA ILE A 257 27.87 -7.69 19.07
C ILE A 257 27.61 -8.10 17.61
N ALA A 258 27.65 -9.41 17.32
CA ALA A 258 27.37 -9.94 16.00
C ALA A 258 25.90 -9.72 15.59
N TRP A 259 25.64 -9.65 14.28
CA TRP A 259 24.29 -9.55 13.72
C TRP A 259 23.90 -10.82 12.98
N SER A 260 22.71 -11.32 13.32
CA SER A 260 21.99 -12.33 12.55
C SER A 260 21.60 -11.80 11.16
N GLY A 261 22.01 -12.49 10.10
CA GLY A 261 21.65 -12.17 8.72
C GLY A 261 20.13 -11.99 8.50
N PRO A 262 19.29 -12.97 8.91
CA PRO A 262 17.83 -12.87 8.82
C PRO A 262 17.23 -11.62 9.45
N ALA A 263 17.66 -11.24 10.67
CA ALA A 263 17.14 -10.04 11.34
C ALA A 263 17.49 -8.74 10.59
N ILE A 264 18.70 -8.64 10.02
CA ILE A 264 19.10 -7.49 9.19
C ILE A 264 18.24 -7.46 7.92
N GLN A 265 18.09 -8.62 7.27
CA GLN A 265 17.36 -8.73 6.03
C GLN A 265 15.92 -8.27 6.20
N GLU A 266 15.23 -8.71 7.26
CA GLU A 266 13.87 -8.28 7.57
C GLU A 266 13.79 -6.79 7.91
N LEU A 267 14.71 -6.28 8.72
CA LEU A 267 14.76 -4.85 9.05
C LEU A 267 14.95 -3.99 7.78
N LEU A 268 15.86 -4.38 6.89
CA LEU A 268 16.10 -3.69 5.62
C LEU A 268 14.89 -3.79 4.69
N LYS A 269 14.30 -4.98 4.52
CA LYS A 269 13.12 -5.17 3.65
C LYS A 269 11.92 -4.41 4.19
N GLN A 270 11.51 -4.69 5.41
CA GLN A 270 10.26 -4.18 5.96
C GLN A 270 10.34 -2.66 6.17
N PHE A 271 11.46 -2.13 6.65
CA PHE A 271 11.51 -0.75 7.14
C PHE A 271 12.36 0.21 6.33
N VAL A 272 13.34 -0.27 5.57
CA VAL A 272 14.14 0.58 4.67
C VAL A 272 13.60 0.55 3.25
N ALA A 273 13.40 -0.65 2.67
CA ALA A 273 12.91 -0.77 1.31
C ALA A 273 11.41 -0.47 1.20
N HIS A 274 10.61 -0.97 2.15
CA HIS A 274 9.14 -0.86 2.10
C HIS A 274 8.54 0.19 3.05
N ASN A 275 9.34 0.84 3.91
CA ASN A 275 8.91 1.88 4.87
C ASN A 275 7.68 1.48 5.71
N ARG A 276 7.53 0.20 6.09
CA ARG A 276 6.31 -0.36 6.71
C ARG A 276 5.99 0.15 8.12
N MET A 277 6.94 0.77 8.81
CA MET A 277 6.60 1.47 10.06
C MET A 277 5.72 2.70 9.81
N MET A 278 5.88 3.37 8.65
CA MET A 278 5.02 4.47 8.22
C MET A 278 3.77 3.99 7.50
N THR A 279 3.92 3.04 6.57
CA THR A 279 2.81 2.61 5.72
C THR A 279 1.90 1.60 6.40
N GLY A 280 2.37 0.89 7.43
CA GLY A 280 1.64 -0.15 8.13
C GLY A 280 1.77 -1.54 7.48
N GLY A 281 1.12 -2.52 8.10
CA GLY A 281 1.07 -3.90 7.63
C GLY A 281 2.42 -4.61 7.63
N PHE A 282 3.32 -4.33 8.56
CA PHE A 282 4.45 -5.22 8.80
C PHE A 282 3.98 -6.48 9.54
N SER A 283 4.75 -7.57 9.44
CA SER A 283 4.35 -8.84 10.05
C SER A 283 5.33 -9.28 11.12
N ILE A 284 4.79 -9.75 12.24
CA ILE A 284 5.49 -10.38 13.36
C ILE A 284 4.88 -11.77 13.53
N HIS A 285 5.64 -12.83 13.27
CA HIS A 285 5.17 -14.24 13.29
C HIS A 285 3.87 -14.50 12.49
N GLY A 286 3.68 -13.84 11.35
CA GLY A 286 2.50 -14.01 10.50
C GLY A 286 1.27 -13.22 10.95
N GLU A 287 1.36 -12.48 12.07
CA GLU A 287 0.37 -11.52 12.51
C GLU A 287 0.68 -10.13 11.93
N LEU A 288 -0.35 -9.39 11.54
CA LEU A 288 -0.22 -8.04 11.00
C LEU A 288 -0.19 -6.99 12.10
N VAL A 289 0.79 -6.09 12.01
CA VAL A 289 1.00 -5.04 12.99
C VAL A 289 1.11 -3.68 12.29
N THR A 290 0.59 -2.65 12.95
CA THR A 290 0.65 -1.25 12.50
C THR A 290 0.88 -0.32 13.68
N LEU A 291 1.71 0.72 13.51
CA LEU A 291 1.96 1.69 14.58
C LEU A 291 0.72 2.53 14.93
N SER A 292 -0.32 2.49 14.09
CA SER A 292 -1.61 3.12 14.37
C SER A 292 -2.35 2.53 15.56
N ASP A 293 -1.92 1.37 16.05
CA ASP A 293 -2.49 0.68 17.20
C ASP A 293 -1.81 1.06 18.53
N ILE A 294 -0.84 1.96 18.50
CA ILE A 294 -0.25 2.52 19.72
C ILE A 294 -1.17 3.62 20.26
N GLU A 295 -1.58 3.47 21.52
CA GLU A 295 -2.47 4.42 22.21
C GLU A 295 -1.79 5.06 23.43
N CYS A 296 -0.71 4.48 23.96
CA CYS A 296 0.03 5.08 25.08
C CYS A 296 0.83 6.31 24.65
N PRO A 297 1.10 7.25 25.59
CA PRO A 297 1.96 8.41 25.34
C PRO A 297 3.36 8.03 24.83
N ILE A 298 3.88 8.81 23.89
CA ILE A 298 5.21 8.62 23.30
C ILE A 298 6.08 9.85 23.54
N LEU A 299 7.30 9.66 24.04
CA LEU A 299 8.36 10.67 24.07
C LEU A 299 9.44 10.34 23.04
N ALA A 300 9.57 11.17 22.00
CA ALA A 300 10.66 11.09 21.03
C ALA A 300 11.78 12.08 21.40
N VAL A 301 12.96 11.56 21.76
CA VAL A 301 14.15 12.38 21.98
C VAL A 301 14.91 12.53 20.66
N VAL A 302 14.98 13.77 20.17
CA VAL A 302 15.45 14.12 18.82
C VAL A 302 16.79 14.84 18.90
N GLY A 303 17.80 14.28 18.23
CA GLY A 303 19.12 14.90 18.09
C GLY A 303 19.19 15.90 16.95
N GLU A 304 19.44 17.19 17.25
CA GLU A 304 19.47 18.25 16.21
C GLU A 304 20.57 18.04 15.16
N VAL A 305 21.64 17.33 15.53
CA VAL A 305 22.82 17.07 14.68
C VAL A 305 23.03 15.56 14.51
N ASP A 306 21.95 14.78 14.61
CA ASP A 306 21.96 13.34 14.39
C ASP A 306 21.82 13.05 12.88
N ASP A 307 22.89 12.53 12.28
CA ASP A 307 22.93 12.14 10.86
C ASP A 307 22.38 10.72 10.61
N ILE A 308 22.19 9.90 11.67
CA ILE A 308 21.67 8.53 11.61
C ILE A 308 20.16 8.55 11.86
N GLY A 309 19.75 9.03 13.03
CA GLY A 309 18.36 9.22 13.42
C GLY A 309 17.89 10.63 13.07
N GLN A 310 17.91 10.98 11.77
CA GLN A 310 17.64 12.35 11.34
C GLN A 310 16.29 12.85 11.87
N PRO A 311 16.19 14.12 12.31
CA PRO A 311 14.98 14.66 12.94
C PRO A 311 13.69 14.44 12.14
N ALA A 312 13.73 14.58 10.81
CA ALA A 312 12.57 14.35 9.94
C ALA A 312 12.09 12.88 9.99
N SER A 313 13.03 11.93 10.04
CA SER A 313 12.72 10.50 10.11
C SER A 313 12.10 10.11 11.46
N VAL A 314 12.64 10.66 12.56
CA VAL A 314 12.16 10.39 13.92
C VAL A 314 10.76 10.97 14.12
N ARG A 315 10.51 12.19 13.62
CA ARG A 315 9.20 12.85 13.70
C ARG A 315 8.10 12.13 12.90
N GLY A 316 8.46 11.17 12.04
CA GLY A 316 7.52 10.28 11.37
C GLY A 316 6.56 9.57 12.33
N ILE A 317 6.98 9.32 13.58
CA ILE A 317 6.13 8.67 14.60
C ILE A 317 4.81 9.39 14.84
N LYS A 318 4.76 10.74 14.77
CA LYS A 318 3.52 11.49 14.96
C LYS A 318 2.46 11.12 13.92
N ARG A 319 2.90 10.84 12.69
CA ARG A 319 2.03 10.44 11.58
C ARG A 319 1.70 8.95 11.62
N ALA A 320 2.67 8.12 12.02
CA ALA A 320 2.50 6.66 12.07
C ALA A 320 1.60 6.19 13.23
N ALA A 321 1.59 6.90 14.36
CA ALA A 321 0.78 6.60 15.55
C ALA A 321 -0.25 7.71 15.83
N PRO A 322 -1.27 7.91 14.97
CA PRO A 322 -2.21 9.04 15.08
C PRO A 322 -3.09 8.99 16.34
N LYS A 323 -3.23 7.83 16.98
CA LYS A 323 -3.98 7.67 18.24
C LYS A 323 -3.19 8.00 19.49
N ALA A 324 -1.85 8.04 19.40
CA ALA A 324 -0.98 8.31 20.53
C ALA A 324 -0.73 9.81 20.74
N ASP A 325 -0.65 10.22 22.00
CA ASP A 325 -0.11 11.53 22.36
C ASP A 325 1.42 11.52 22.23
N VAL A 326 1.90 12.09 21.12
CA VAL A 326 3.33 12.15 20.79
C VAL A 326 3.95 13.48 21.22
N TYR A 327 5.02 13.40 22.00
CA TYR A 327 5.83 14.52 22.48
C TYR A 327 7.25 14.42 21.94
N GLU A 328 7.92 15.57 21.81
CA GLU A 328 9.33 15.64 21.45
C GLU A 328 10.16 16.39 22.51
N TYR A 329 11.42 15.97 22.63
CA TYR A 329 12.46 16.67 23.38
C TYR A 329 13.70 16.83 22.51
N LEU A 330 14.10 18.08 22.24
CA LEU A 330 15.22 18.40 21.38
C LEU A 330 16.52 18.51 22.17
N ILE A 331 17.56 17.84 21.68
CA ILE A 331 18.89 17.92 22.26
C ILE A 331 19.94 18.11 21.16
N ARG A 332 20.86 19.05 21.37
CA ARG A 332 21.98 19.28 20.43
C ARG A 332 23.06 18.21 20.57
N ALA A 333 22.78 16.98 20.20
CA ALA A 333 23.71 15.86 20.25
C ALA A 333 23.61 15.02 18.96
N GLY A 334 24.69 14.32 18.62
CA GLY A 334 24.65 13.28 17.58
C GLY A 334 24.13 11.95 18.15
N HIS A 335 23.90 10.95 17.28
CA HIS A 335 23.19 9.71 17.58
C HIS A 335 23.53 9.06 18.94
N PHE A 336 24.82 8.80 19.20
CA PHE A 336 25.27 8.14 20.43
C PHE A 336 25.17 9.06 21.66
N GLY A 337 25.34 10.37 21.46
CA GLY A 337 25.27 11.39 22.49
C GLY A 337 23.88 11.58 23.11
N LEU A 338 22.85 10.99 22.50
CA LEU A 338 21.48 10.98 23.03
C LEU A 338 21.38 10.18 24.33
N VAL A 339 22.07 9.03 24.40
CA VAL A 339 21.95 8.06 25.50
C VAL A 339 23.22 7.91 26.34
N VAL A 340 24.39 8.19 25.77
CA VAL A 340 25.68 8.07 26.46
C VAL A 340 26.51 9.35 26.29
N GLY A 341 27.05 9.85 27.40
CA GLY A 341 27.92 11.05 27.45
C GLY A 341 27.36 12.13 28.37
N SER A 342 28.10 13.25 28.49
CA SER A 342 27.77 14.31 29.46
C SER A 342 26.40 14.95 29.24
N LYS A 343 25.96 15.11 27.99
CA LYS A 343 24.61 15.62 27.68
C LYS A 343 23.53 14.61 28.05
N ALA A 344 23.75 13.32 27.82
CA ALA A 344 22.81 12.29 28.21
C ALA A 344 22.65 12.24 29.74
N SER A 345 23.75 12.31 30.50
CA SER A 345 23.70 12.28 31.96
C SER A 345 23.11 13.54 32.59
N SER A 346 23.39 14.72 32.03
CA SER A 346 22.89 16.00 32.57
C SER A 346 21.53 16.44 32.06
N GLN A 347 21.05 15.93 30.91
CA GLN A 347 19.80 16.38 30.28
C GLN A 347 18.88 15.21 29.93
N THR A 348 19.31 14.25 29.11
CA THR A 348 18.41 13.17 28.64
C THR A 348 17.80 12.36 29.78
N TRP A 349 18.62 11.73 30.62
CA TRP A 349 18.13 10.83 31.67
C TRP A 349 17.34 11.54 32.78
N PRO A 350 17.74 12.76 33.23
CA PRO A 350 16.90 13.57 34.10
C PRO A 350 15.52 13.90 33.48
N THR A 351 15.48 14.24 32.19
CA THR A 351 14.21 14.50 31.47
C THR A 351 13.35 13.24 31.37
N VAL A 352 13.96 12.09 31.07
CA VAL A 352 13.27 10.79 31.07
C VAL A 352 12.68 10.48 32.45
N ALA A 353 13.44 10.72 33.52
CA ALA A 353 12.95 10.48 34.86
C ALA A 353 11.78 11.39 35.23
N ALA A 354 11.83 12.66 34.82
CA ALA A 354 10.73 13.60 34.98
C ALA A 354 9.50 13.20 34.14
N TRP A 355 9.71 12.70 32.91
CA TRP A 355 8.65 12.22 32.02
C TRP A 355 7.90 11.06 32.65
N VAL A 356 8.62 10.03 33.12
CA VAL A 356 8.03 8.87 33.80
C VAL A 356 7.19 9.31 34.99
N LYS A 357 7.73 10.20 35.83
CA LYS A 357 6.98 10.75 36.97
C LYS A 357 5.73 11.52 36.57
N TRP A 358 5.78 12.25 35.45
CA TRP A 358 4.64 13.01 34.95
C TRP A 358 3.52 12.09 34.46
N ILE A 359 3.85 11.05 33.66
CA ILE A 359 2.88 10.05 33.20
C ILE A 359 2.26 9.31 34.40
N ASP A 360 3.06 8.99 35.41
CA ASP A 360 2.59 8.35 36.64
C ASP A 360 1.87 9.31 37.62
N GLY A 361 1.70 10.58 37.27
CA GLY A 361 1.01 11.57 38.11
C GLY A 361 1.74 11.96 39.40
N THR A 362 3.04 11.66 39.50
CA THR A 362 3.90 11.93 40.67
C THR A 362 4.82 13.14 40.51
N GLY A 363 4.82 13.78 39.34
CA GLY A 363 5.62 14.98 39.06
C GLY A 363 4.99 15.88 37.99
N PRO A 364 5.47 17.12 37.84
CA PRO A 364 5.02 18.03 36.78
C PRO A 364 5.60 17.59 35.42
N LYS A 365 4.98 18.09 34.35
CA LYS A 365 5.50 17.91 32.98
C LYS A 365 6.94 18.42 32.88
N PRO A 366 7.89 17.66 32.28
CA PRO A 366 9.28 18.10 32.17
C PRO A 366 9.44 19.36 31.33
N GLU A 367 10.37 20.22 31.72
CA GLU A 367 10.74 21.40 30.94
C GLU A 367 11.37 21.00 29.59
N GLY A 368 10.98 21.68 28.52
CA GLY A 368 11.45 21.41 27.15
C GLY A 368 10.77 20.24 26.43
N VAL A 369 9.93 19.44 27.12
CA VAL A 369 9.08 18.44 26.47
C VAL A 369 7.83 19.11 25.92
N VAL A 370 7.62 19.05 24.62
CA VAL A 370 6.50 19.71 23.93
C VAL A 370 5.71 18.71 23.09
N PRO A 371 4.39 18.90 22.89
CA PRO A 371 3.66 18.09 21.92
C PRO A 371 4.31 18.21 20.55
N MET A 372 4.53 17.08 19.88
CA MET A 372 5.16 17.07 18.55
C MET A 372 4.18 17.65 17.54
N ALA A 373 4.60 18.71 16.85
CA ALA A 373 3.78 19.32 15.79
C ALA A 373 3.70 18.41 14.56
N GLU A 374 2.54 18.39 13.91
CA GLU A 374 2.43 17.83 12.55
C GLU A 374 3.22 18.75 11.62
N GLN A 375 4.36 18.30 11.10
CA GLN A 375 5.08 19.05 10.09
C GLN A 375 4.27 19.03 8.78
N PRO A 376 4.08 20.17 8.08
CA PRO A 376 3.58 20.15 6.72
C PRO A 376 4.51 19.31 5.85
N GLU A 377 3.95 18.59 4.87
CA GLU A 377 4.76 17.90 3.85
C GLU A 377 5.74 18.89 3.25
N VAL A 378 7.03 18.69 3.50
CA VAL A 378 8.07 19.45 2.81
C VAL A 378 7.89 19.10 1.32
N PRO A 379 7.65 20.08 0.43
CA PRO A 379 7.60 19.80 -1.00
C PRO A 379 8.86 19.04 -1.38
N ARG A 380 8.74 18.02 -2.24
CA ARG A 380 9.87 17.28 -2.82
C ARG A 380 10.74 18.17 -3.74
N SER A 381 11.21 19.31 -3.24
CA SER A 381 12.21 20.17 -3.84
C SER A 381 13.34 20.39 -2.84
N GLU A 382 14.52 19.90 -3.23
CA GLU A 382 15.84 20.21 -2.67
C GLU A 382 16.13 19.67 -1.25
N SER A 383 16.44 18.38 -1.23
CA SER A 383 17.19 17.76 -0.14
C SER A 383 18.61 18.34 -0.04
N GLY A 384 19.00 18.69 1.18
CA GLY A 384 20.38 18.71 1.61
C GLY A 384 21.11 20.03 1.36
N VAL A 385 21.66 20.58 2.44
CA VAL A 385 22.69 21.62 2.36
C VAL A 385 23.80 21.11 1.45
N SER A 386 23.85 21.64 0.23
CA SER A 386 24.83 21.32 -0.81
C SER A 386 26.24 21.36 -0.25
N LEU A 387 27.10 20.42 -0.69
CA LEU A 387 28.55 20.45 -0.48
C LEU A 387 29.18 21.81 -0.88
N SER A 388 28.49 22.60 -1.71
CA SER A 388 28.90 23.96 -2.08
C SER A 388 28.88 24.96 -0.91
N SER A 389 28.08 24.75 0.15
CA SER A 389 28.08 25.65 1.31
C SER A 389 29.34 25.54 2.18
N ARG A 390 30.12 24.46 2.04
CA ARG A 390 31.40 24.28 2.73
C ARG A 390 32.60 24.87 1.98
N VAL A 391 32.38 25.40 0.77
CA VAL A 391 33.44 26.06 -0.03
C VAL A 391 33.15 27.57 -0.20
N ALA A 392 31.99 28.06 0.22
CA ALA A 392 31.55 29.45 0.07
C ALA A 392 32.10 30.43 1.14
N HIS A 393 33.31 30.19 1.66
CA HIS A 393 34.15 31.22 2.26
C HIS A 393 35.34 31.51 1.35
N GLY A 394 35.02 31.90 0.12
CA GLY A 394 35.97 32.26 -0.91
C GLY A 394 35.35 33.25 -1.89
N THR A 395 35.50 34.53 -1.57
CA THR A 395 35.44 35.70 -2.46
C THR A 395 34.08 36.13 -3.04
N ALA A 396 33.89 37.45 -3.00
CA ALA A 396 32.69 38.19 -3.37
C ALA A 396 32.70 38.68 -4.83
N ALA A 397 31.51 39.13 -5.25
CA ALA A 397 31.20 40.15 -6.27
C ALA A 397 30.64 39.68 -7.65
N ALA A 398 29.61 40.43 -8.07
CA ALA A 398 28.91 40.48 -9.37
C ALA A 398 27.89 39.32 -9.61
N THR A 399 26.62 39.51 -9.96
CA THR A 399 25.97 40.59 -10.72
C THR A 399 24.45 40.51 -10.52
N GLU A 400 23.81 41.52 -9.92
CA GLU A 400 22.35 41.71 -9.95
C GLU A 400 21.96 42.41 -11.26
N MET A 401 21.72 41.68 -12.36
CA MET A 401 20.92 42.22 -13.47
C MET A 401 20.42 41.16 -14.49
N ALA A 402 20.03 39.96 -14.05
CA ALA A 402 19.54 38.91 -14.96
C ALA A 402 18.26 38.19 -14.48
N PHE A 403 17.53 38.76 -13.52
CA PHE A 403 16.54 38.00 -12.74
C PHE A 403 15.11 37.91 -13.33
N ASN A 404 14.75 38.67 -14.38
CA ASN A 404 13.33 38.76 -14.80
C ASN A 404 12.97 38.16 -16.17
N LEU A 405 13.94 37.67 -16.97
CA LEU A 405 13.65 36.93 -18.21
C LEU A 405 13.87 35.41 -18.07
N ALA A 406 14.58 34.95 -17.03
CA ALA A 406 14.86 33.54 -16.81
C ALA A 406 13.69 32.77 -16.15
N ARG A 407 12.77 33.46 -15.47
CA ARG A 407 11.74 32.80 -14.65
C ARG A 407 10.66 32.10 -15.49
N SER A 408 10.24 32.68 -16.62
CA SER A 408 9.22 32.08 -17.50
C SER A 408 9.75 30.89 -18.32
N ALA A 409 11.03 30.93 -18.72
CA ALA A 409 11.69 29.81 -19.39
C ALA A 409 12.07 28.68 -18.40
N ALA A 410 12.45 29.04 -17.18
CA ALA A 410 12.75 28.07 -16.12
C ALA A 410 11.50 27.31 -15.64
N GLU A 411 10.34 27.97 -15.52
CA GLU A 411 9.10 27.28 -15.14
C GLU A 411 8.63 26.30 -16.22
N ALA A 412 8.74 26.66 -17.51
CA ALA A 412 8.42 25.78 -18.63
C ALA A 412 9.41 24.60 -18.76
N MET A 413 10.72 24.84 -18.58
CA MET A 413 11.72 23.77 -18.57
C MET A 413 11.64 22.89 -17.32
N VAL A 414 11.31 23.44 -16.15
CA VAL A 414 11.16 22.65 -14.91
C VAL A 414 9.91 21.77 -14.99
N ALA A 415 8.79 22.25 -15.57
CA ALA A 415 7.60 21.43 -15.81
C ALA A 415 7.85 20.31 -16.83
N ALA A 416 8.55 20.61 -17.93
CA ALA A 416 8.93 19.62 -18.94
C ALA A 416 9.94 18.59 -18.40
N ASN A 417 10.89 19.00 -17.57
CA ASN A 417 11.94 18.13 -17.03
C ASN A 417 11.47 17.31 -15.81
N ARG A 418 10.49 17.80 -15.04
CA ARG A 418 9.79 16.98 -14.01
C ARG A 418 8.95 15.90 -14.68
N SER A 419 8.25 16.24 -15.77
CA SER A 419 7.48 15.28 -16.57
C SER A 419 8.41 14.25 -17.22
N ALA A 420 9.52 14.66 -17.85
CA ALA A 420 10.46 13.75 -18.49
C ALA A 420 11.25 12.86 -17.52
N ARG A 421 11.61 13.34 -16.32
CA ARG A 421 12.29 12.52 -15.30
C ARG A 421 11.33 11.61 -14.53
N ALA A 422 10.10 12.03 -14.26
CA ALA A 422 9.05 11.16 -13.76
C ALA A 422 8.76 10.05 -14.78
N LEU A 423 8.57 10.42 -16.05
CA LEU A 423 8.45 9.48 -17.16
C LEU A 423 9.68 8.57 -17.29
N ALA A 424 10.92 9.04 -17.18
CA ALA A 424 12.11 8.21 -17.37
C ALA A 424 12.35 7.17 -16.26
N VAL A 425 12.00 7.49 -15.01
CA VAL A 425 12.11 6.55 -13.87
C VAL A 425 10.87 5.64 -13.79
N GLU A 426 9.68 6.15 -14.13
CA GLU A 426 8.45 5.36 -14.24
C GLU A 426 8.43 4.45 -15.47
N THR A 427 9.15 4.75 -16.55
CA THR A 427 9.21 3.89 -17.75
C THR A 427 10.23 2.77 -17.63
N ALA A 428 11.25 2.87 -16.77
CA ALA A 428 12.28 1.83 -16.62
C ALA A 428 11.77 0.56 -15.91
N ARG A 429 10.91 0.69 -14.89
CA ARG A 429 10.36 -0.45 -14.12
C ARG A 429 9.35 -1.32 -14.89
N PRO A 430 8.39 -0.79 -15.68
CA PRO A 430 7.41 -1.59 -16.41
C PRO A 430 7.95 -2.19 -17.71
N LEU A 431 9.10 -1.74 -18.22
CA LEU A 431 9.62 -2.16 -19.52
C LEU A 431 9.79 -3.68 -19.69
N PRO A 432 10.33 -4.45 -18.71
CA PRO A 432 10.41 -5.90 -18.84
C PRO A 432 9.04 -6.59 -18.91
N ARG A 433 8.05 -6.05 -18.19
CA ARG A 433 6.67 -6.58 -18.18
C ARG A 433 5.94 -6.31 -19.49
N LEU A 434 6.06 -5.09 -20.00
CA LEU A 434 5.50 -4.72 -21.31
C LEU A 434 6.20 -5.47 -22.45
N THR A 435 7.51 -5.69 -22.35
CA THR A 435 8.25 -6.54 -23.29
C THR A 435 7.74 -7.98 -23.26
N ARG A 436 7.58 -8.57 -22.06
CA ARG A 436 7.02 -9.92 -21.91
C ARG A 436 5.61 -10.00 -22.48
N LEU A 437 4.75 -9.00 -22.21
CA LEU A 437 3.39 -8.91 -22.75
C LEU A 437 3.40 -8.88 -24.29
N GLY A 438 4.27 -8.07 -24.90
CA GLY A 438 4.42 -7.99 -26.35
C GLY A 438 4.94 -9.28 -27.02
N GLN A 439 5.55 -10.19 -26.25
CA GLN A 439 6.04 -11.49 -26.72
C GLN A 439 5.01 -12.63 -26.54
N ILE A 440 3.85 -12.37 -25.94
CA ILE A 440 2.83 -13.40 -25.74
C ILE A 440 2.17 -13.71 -27.09
N THR A 441 2.28 -14.98 -27.49
CA THR A 441 1.60 -15.56 -28.65
C THR A 441 0.55 -16.58 -28.18
N HIS A 442 -0.29 -17.07 -29.08
CA HIS A 442 -1.31 -18.09 -28.78
C HIS A 442 -0.77 -19.37 -28.15
N HIS A 443 0.51 -19.69 -28.38
CA HIS A 443 1.19 -20.89 -27.87
C HIS A 443 2.08 -20.61 -26.66
N THR A 444 2.12 -19.36 -26.18
CA THR A 444 2.85 -19.03 -24.96
C THR A 444 2.14 -19.67 -23.77
N ARG A 445 2.88 -20.41 -22.93
CA ARG A 445 2.36 -20.93 -21.66
C ARG A 445 2.27 -19.82 -20.64
N ILE A 446 1.04 -19.49 -20.28
CA ILE A 446 0.75 -18.44 -19.32
C ILE A 446 -0.59 -18.74 -18.66
N SER A 447 -0.65 -18.59 -17.35
CA SER A 447 -1.86 -18.77 -16.55
C SER A 447 -1.64 -18.17 -15.16
N LEU A 448 -2.72 -17.94 -14.41
CA LEU A 448 -2.64 -17.50 -13.01
C LEU A 448 -1.79 -18.47 -12.18
N GLY A 449 -2.05 -19.78 -12.28
CA GLY A 449 -1.31 -20.81 -11.57
C GLY A 449 0.20 -20.77 -11.86
N ARG A 450 0.58 -20.42 -13.10
CA ARG A 450 1.98 -20.29 -13.52
C ARG A 450 2.66 -19.09 -12.89
N ILE A 451 2.05 -17.90 -12.98
CA ILE A 451 2.65 -16.68 -12.42
C ILE A 451 2.75 -16.80 -10.89
N MET A 452 1.77 -17.41 -10.23
CA MET A 452 1.86 -17.73 -8.79
C MET A 452 3.08 -18.61 -8.46
N SER A 453 3.34 -19.66 -9.26
CA SER A 453 4.56 -20.46 -9.09
C SER A 453 5.82 -19.64 -9.34
N GLU A 454 5.86 -18.81 -10.38
CA GLU A 454 7.01 -17.94 -10.68
C GLU A 454 7.33 -17.01 -9.49
N GLN A 455 6.31 -16.43 -8.84
CA GLN A 455 6.51 -15.60 -7.64
C GLN A 455 6.99 -16.41 -6.44
N ALA A 456 6.44 -17.60 -6.20
CA ALA A 456 6.88 -18.47 -5.12
C ALA A 456 8.33 -18.95 -5.26
N HIS A 457 8.84 -19.10 -6.49
CA HIS A 457 10.26 -19.37 -6.72
C HIS A 457 11.12 -18.12 -6.55
N ALA A 458 10.61 -16.94 -6.92
CA ALA A 458 11.36 -15.67 -6.88
C ALA A 458 11.39 -14.99 -5.50
N ALA A 459 10.41 -15.26 -4.63
CA ALA A 459 10.36 -14.81 -3.24
C ALA A 459 9.52 -15.76 -2.39
N PRO A 460 10.07 -16.93 -2.01
CA PRO A 460 9.32 -17.92 -1.22
C PRO A 460 8.79 -17.33 0.09
N ASP A 461 9.62 -16.56 0.80
CA ASP A 461 9.30 -15.96 2.10
C ASP A 461 8.61 -14.59 1.99
N GLY A 462 8.34 -14.11 0.77
CA GLY A 462 7.64 -12.84 0.58
C GLY A 462 6.16 -12.96 0.94
N ASP A 463 5.62 -11.95 1.61
CA ASP A 463 4.18 -11.84 1.87
C ASP A 463 3.40 -11.85 0.55
N ALA A 464 2.49 -12.80 0.38
CA ALA A 464 1.61 -12.89 -0.78
C ALA A 464 0.21 -12.38 -0.46
N LEU A 465 -0.38 -12.91 0.62
CA LEU A 465 -1.79 -12.77 0.92
C LEU A 465 -1.99 -12.25 2.34
N LEU A 466 -2.84 -11.23 2.48
CA LEU A 466 -3.23 -10.62 3.74
C LEU A 466 -4.75 -10.81 3.89
N PHE A 467 -5.19 -11.42 4.98
CA PHE A 467 -6.61 -11.66 5.23
C PHE A 467 -6.88 -11.88 6.72
N ASP A 468 -7.88 -11.20 7.28
CA ASP A 468 -8.27 -11.29 8.70
C ASP A 468 -7.06 -11.18 9.67
N GLY A 469 -6.20 -10.19 9.45
CA GLY A 469 -5.02 -9.95 10.28
C GLY A 469 -3.89 -10.98 10.15
N ARG A 470 -4.01 -11.96 9.25
CA ARG A 470 -2.98 -12.97 8.97
C ARG A 470 -2.25 -12.72 7.66
N VAL A 471 -0.99 -13.13 7.62
CA VAL A 471 -0.13 -13.10 6.43
C VAL A 471 0.20 -14.51 5.98
N HIS A 472 0.08 -14.76 4.67
CA HIS A 472 0.59 -15.99 4.05
C HIS A 472 1.68 -15.65 3.03
N THR A 473 2.80 -16.36 3.13
CA THR A 473 3.92 -16.22 2.19
C THR A 473 3.59 -16.83 0.82
N TYR A 474 4.31 -16.44 -0.23
CA TYR A 474 4.15 -17.04 -1.55
C TYR A 474 4.39 -18.55 -1.55
N GLN A 475 5.37 -19.04 -0.76
CA GLN A 475 5.62 -20.47 -0.64
C GLN A 475 4.46 -21.20 0.05
N ALA A 476 3.92 -20.64 1.13
CA ALA A 476 2.78 -21.25 1.84
C ALA A 476 1.55 -21.34 0.92
N VAL A 477 1.28 -20.28 0.16
CA VAL A 477 0.19 -20.26 -0.82
C VAL A 477 0.45 -21.26 -1.95
N ASP A 478 1.67 -21.35 -2.50
CA ASP A 478 2.00 -22.30 -3.56
C ASP A 478 1.86 -23.76 -3.11
N ARG A 479 2.33 -24.09 -1.90
CA ARG A 479 2.13 -25.40 -1.28
C ARG A 479 0.65 -25.72 -1.15
N ARG A 480 -0.15 -24.77 -0.66
CA ARG A 480 -1.59 -24.95 -0.52
C ARG A 480 -2.28 -25.15 -1.87
N ILE A 481 -1.88 -24.43 -2.92
CA ILE A 481 -2.35 -24.66 -4.29
C ILE A 481 -2.01 -26.07 -4.76
N ASN A 482 -0.78 -26.56 -4.53
CA ASN A 482 -0.39 -27.93 -4.90
C ASN A 482 -1.23 -28.99 -4.18
N ASN A 483 -1.53 -28.79 -2.89
CA ASN A 483 -2.37 -29.71 -2.13
C ASN A 483 -3.81 -29.75 -2.68
N VAL A 484 -4.39 -28.59 -2.99
CA VAL A 484 -5.72 -28.54 -3.61
C VAL A 484 -5.70 -29.18 -5.00
N VAL A 485 -4.65 -29.00 -5.80
CA VAL A 485 -4.53 -29.71 -7.09
C VAL A 485 -4.50 -31.22 -6.92
N ARG A 486 -3.77 -31.74 -5.92
CA ARG A 486 -3.79 -33.18 -5.59
C ARG A 486 -5.19 -33.65 -5.20
N GLY A 487 -5.86 -32.91 -4.34
CA GLY A 487 -7.25 -33.18 -3.96
C GLY A 487 -8.18 -33.24 -5.18
N LEU A 488 -8.13 -32.22 -6.05
CA LEU A 488 -8.93 -32.16 -7.29
C LEU A 488 -8.67 -33.37 -8.20
N ILE A 489 -7.41 -33.80 -8.34
CA ILE A 489 -7.05 -34.99 -9.11
C ILE A 489 -7.62 -36.27 -8.47
N SER A 490 -7.56 -36.40 -7.15
CA SER A 490 -8.04 -37.59 -6.43
C SER A 490 -9.56 -37.79 -6.58
N VAL A 491 -10.31 -36.70 -6.67
CA VAL A 491 -11.77 -36.72 -6.91
C VAL A 491 -12.12 -36.75 -8.41
N GLY A 492 -11.12 -36.81 -9.30
CA GLY A 492 -11.31 -37.06 -10.73
C GLY A 492 -11.44 -35.82 -11.62
N ILE A 493 -11.17 -34.61 -11.11
CA ILE A 493 -11.11 -33.39 -11.95
C ILE A 493 -9.90 -33.50 -12.90
N ARG A 494 -10.11 -33.13 -14.17
CA ARG A 494 -9.10 -33.21 -15.22
C ARG A 494 -8.84 -31.85 -15.86
N GLN A 495 -7.85 -31.81 -16.74
CA GLN A 495 -7.67 -30.69 -17.67
C GLN A 495 -8.97 -30.46 -18.46
N GLU A 496 -9.27 -29.19 -18.74
CA GLU A 496 -10.48 -28.73 -19.46
C GLU A 496 -11.82 -28.95 -18.74
N SER A 497 -11.85 -29.60 -17.57
CA SER A 497 -13.04 -29.64 -16.71
C SER A 497 -13.53 -28.23 -16.38
N ARG A 498 -14.85 -28.01 -16.43
CA ARG A 498 -15.48 -26.74 -16.07
C ARG A 498 -16.04 -26.85 -14.67
N VAL A 499 -15.37 -26.18 -13.74
CA VAL A 499 -15.66 -26.29 -12.30
C VAL A 499 -16.23 -24.96 -11.82
N GLY A 500 -17.45 -25.00 -11.28
CA GLY A 500 -18.10 -23.87 -10.64
C GLY A 500 -17.34 -23.48 -9.38
N VAL A 501 -17.09 -22.20 -9.18
CA VAL A 501 -16.49 -21.65 -7.96
C VAL A 501 -17.54 -20.74 -7.34
N LEU A 502 -18.19 -21.23 -6.28
CA LEU A 502 -19.21 -20.53 -5.50
C LEU A 502 -18.65 -20.25 -4.10
N MET A 503 -17.86 -19.18 -4.00
CA MET A 503 -17.15 -18.83 -2.77
C MET A 503 -17.12 -17.32 -2.56
N GLU A 504 -17.12 -16.90 -1.30
CA GLU A 504 -16.76 -15.55 -0.88
C GLU A 504 -15.28 -15.23 -1.22
N THR A 505 -14.94 -13.95 -1.29
CA THR A 505 -13.54 -13.53 -1.37
C THR A 505 -12.80 -13.89 -0.09
N ARG A 506 -11.92 -14.89 -0.21
CA ARG A 506 -11.11 -15.42 0.89
C ARG A 506 -9.88 -16.17 0.36
N PRO A 507 -8.90 -16.51 1.21
CA PRO A 507 -7.73 -17.28 0.80
C PRO A 507 -8.04 -18.56 0.04
N SER A 508 -9.03 -19.35 0.50
CA SER A 508 -9.39 -20.61 -0.17
C SER A 508 -10.01 -20.41 -1.55
N ALA A 509 -10.71 -19.30 -1.80
CA ALA A 509 -11.24 -19.00 -3.14
C ALA A 509 -10.11 -18.68 -4.13
N LEU A 510 -9.14 -17.85 -3.71
CA LEU A 510 -7.94 -17.58 -4.52
C LEU A 510 -7.18 -18.87 -4.81
N VAL A 511 -6.94 -19.69 -3.78
CA VAL A 511 -6.28 -20.99 -3.93
C VAL A 511 -7.05 -21.90 -4.88
N ALA A 512 -8.38 -22.00 -4.78
CA ALA A 512 -9.20 -22.82 -5.67
C ALA A 512 -9.05 -22.37 -7.13
N ILE A 513 -9.19 -21.07 -7.40
CA ILE A 513 -9.06 -20.50 -8.75
C ILE A 513 -7.64 -20.74 -9.30
N ALA A 514 -6.60 -20.56 -8.48
CA ALA A 514 -5.23 -20.81 -8.87
C ALA A 514 -4.93 -22.31 -9.06
N ALA A 515 -5.54 -23.20 -8.28
CA ALA A 515 -5.42 -24.65 -8.40
C ALA A 515 -6.08 -25.16 -9.68
N LEU A 516 -7.30 -24.69 -10.01
CA LEU A 516 -7.95 -24.99 -11.28
C LEU A 516 -7.09 -24.51 -12.46
N SER A 517 -6.55 -23.29 -12.38
CA SER A 517 -5.62 -22.74 -13.36
C SER A 517 -4.32 -23.55 -13.50
N ARG A 518 -3.77 -24.07 -12.39
CA ARG A 518 -2.57 -24.92 -12.37
C ARG A 518 -2.84 -26.32 -12.92
N LEU A 519 -4.03 -26.85 -12.68
CA LEU A 519 -4.47 -28.13 -13.23
C LEU A 519 -4.70 -28.05 -14.74
N GLY A 520 -5.10 -26.87 -15.24
CA GLY A 520 -5.54 -26.66 -16.62
C GLY A 520 -7.06 -26.81 -16.79
N ALA A 521 -7.82 -26.71 -15.70
CA ALA A 521 -9.28 -26.67 -15.69
C ALA A 521 -9.78 -25.23 -15.89
N VAL A 522 -11.04 -25.08 -16.29
CA VAL A 522 -11.72 -23.79 -16.44
C VAL A 522 -12.49 -23.48 -15.16
N ALA A 523 -12.18 -22.37 -14.50
CA ALA A 523 -12.94 -21.92 -13.34
C ALA A 523 -14.15 -21.08 -13.79
N VAL A 524 -15.35 -21.55 -13.48
CA VAL A 524 -16.61 -20.86 -13.73
C VAL A 524 -16.96 -20.10 -12.47
N LEU A 525 -16.76 -18.78 -12.48
CA LEU A 525 -16.89 -17.93 -11.31
C LEU A 525 -18.35 -17.58 -11.08
N MET A 526 -19.00 -18.21 -10.11
CA MET A 526 -20.44 -18.09 -9.87
C MET A 526 -20.71 -17.03 -8.79
N PRO A 527 -21.32 -15.88 -9.12
CA PRO A 527 -21.77 -14.94 -8.11
C PRO A 527 -22.86 -15.58 -7.23
N PRO A 528 -22.86 -15.38 -5.91
CA PRO A 528 -23.82 -16.03 -5.02
C PRO A 528 -25.25 -15.45 -5.11
N ASP A 529 -25.39 -14.24 -5.65
CA ASP A 529 -26.61 -13.43 -5.69
C ASP A 529 -27.37 -13.49 -7.03
N VAL A 530 -26.95 -14.37 -7.95
CA VAL A 530 -27.61 -14.58 -9.24
C VAL A 530 -28.36 -15.92 -9.28
N ASP A 531 -29.10 -16.16 -10.37
CA ASP A 531 -29.65 -17.50 -10.65
C ASP A 531 -28.50 -18.50 -10.87
N LEU A 532 -28.16 -19.22 -9.79
CA LEU A 532 -27.07 -20.19 -9.76
C LEU A 532 -27.29 -21.36 -10.71
N ALA A 533 -28.55 -21.77 -10.95
CA ALA A 533 -28.88 -22.83 -11.89
C ALA A 533 -28.65 -22.38 -13.33
N ALA A 534 -29.06 -21.14 -13.66
CA ALA A 534 -28.74 -20.54 -14.94
C ALA A 534 -27.22 -20.38 -15.12
N ALA A 535 -26.50 -19.91 -14.10
CA ALA A 535 -25.04 -19.78 -14.13
C ALA A 535 -24.34 -21.14 -14.37
N ALA A 536 -24.73 -22.18 -13.64
CA ALA A 536 -24.18 -23.53 -13.80
C ALA A 536 -24.42 -24.08 -15.22
N ARG A 537 -25.64 -23.90 -15.76
CA ARG A 537 -26.00 -24.32 -17.11
C ARG A 537 -25.24 -23.54 -18.19
N LEU A 538 -25.21 -22.21 -18.11
CA LEU A 538 -24.53 -21.34 -19.07
C LEU A 538 -23.00 -21.52 -19.04
N GLY A 539 -22.45 -21.80 -17.86
CA GLY A 539 -21.04 -22.12 -17.67
C GLY A 539 -20.66 -23.55 -18.07
N ALA A 540 -21.64 -24.42 -18.33
CA ALA A 540 -21.47 -25.86 -18.53
C ALA A 540 -20.69 -26.52 -17.38
N VAL A 541 -21.09 -26.20 -16.13
CA VAL A 541 -20.44 -26.68 -14.91
C VAL A 541 -20.66 -28.18 -14.72
N THR A 542 -19.59 -28.87 -14.33
CA THR A 542 -19.58 -30.32 -14.05
C THR A 542 -19.50 -30.64 -12.56
N ASP A 543 -18.75 -29.82 -11.81
CA ASP A 543 -18.54 -29.94 -10.37
C ASP A 543 -18.52 -28.53 -9.77
N ILE A 544 -18.90 -28.39 -8.50
CA ILE A 544 -18.92 -27.08 -7.81
C ILE A 544 -17.96 -27.12 -6.64
N ILE A 545 -16.99 -26.22 -6.61
CA ILE A 545 -16.23 -25.89 -5.41
C ILE A 545 -16.99 -24.82 -4.64
N ALA A 546 -17.27 -25.08 -3.37
CA ALA A 546 -17.95 -24.15 -2.47
C ALA A 546 -17.18 -23.96 -1.17
N ASP A 547 -17.35 -22.81 -0.52
CA ASP A 547 -16.96 -22.65 0.88
C ASP A 547 -18.10 -23.14 1.82
N PRO A 548 -17.86 -23.27 3.14
CA PRO A 548 -18.91 -23.69 4.07
C PRO A 548 -20.17 -22.83 4.04
N ASN A 549 -20.02 -21.51 3.84
CA ASN A 549 -21.15 -20.59 3.86
C ASN A 549 -22.08 -20.82 2.65
N HIS A 550 -21.52 -21.31 1.55
CA HIS A 550 -22.25 -21.55 0.30
C HIS A 550 -22.55 -23.03 0.03
N LEU A 551 -22.19 -23.94 0.94
CA LEU A 551 -22.45 -25.38 0.79
C LEU A 551 -23.92 -25.67 0.52
N GLU A 552 -24.83 -25.13 1.34
CA GLU A 552 -26.27 -25.38 1.20
C GLU A 552 -26.84 -24.81 -0.10
N ALA A 553 -26.31 -23.68 -0.59
CA ALA A 553 -26.70 -23.14 -1.89
C ALA A 553 -26.22 -24.05 -3.04
N ALA A 554 -24.98 -24.55 -2.97
CA ALA A 554 -24.40 -25.45 -3.95
C ALA A 554 -25.16 -26.80 -4.03
N ARG A 555 -25.54 -27.37 -2.87
CA ARG A 555 -26.28 -28.65 -2.80
C ARG A 555 -27.61 -28.64 -3.55
N ARG A 556 -28.27 -27.48 -3.62
CA ARG A 556 -29.56 -27.33 -4.34
C ARG A 556 -29.43 -27.46 -5.86
N LEU A 557 -28.21 -27.47 -6.41
CA LEU A 557 -27.95 -27.56 -7.84
C LEU A 557 -27.88 -29.01 -8.35
N ASN A 558 -28.01 -30.01 -7.47
CA ASN A 558 -27.94 -31.45 -7.81
C ASN A 558 -26.67 -31.81 -8.59
N MET A 559 -25.54 -31.23 -8.21
CA MET A 559 -24.20 -31.51 -8.74
C MET A 559 -23.27 -31.88 -7.59
N ARG A 560 -22.17 -32.57 -7.89
CA ARG A 560 -21.14 -32.87 -6.90
C ARG A 560 -20.53 -31.59 -6.34
N VAL A 561 -20.50 -31.47 -5.01
CA VAL A 561 -19.94 -30.31 -4.30
C VAL A 561 -18.62 -30.68 -3.64
N LEU A 562 -17.58 -29.88 -3.90
CA LEU A 562 -16.25 -29.99 -3.32
C LEU A 562 -16.08 -28.83 -2.31
N VAL A 563 -16.13 -29.13 -1.01
CA VAL A 563 -16.10 -28.07 0.01
C VAL A 563 -14.67 -27.73 0.38
N LEU A 564 -14.29 -26.45 0.28
CA LEU A 564 -12.92 -25.99 0.53
C LEU A 564 -12.89 -24.76 1.46
N GLY A 565 -11.99 -24.77 2.44
CA GLY A 565 -11.69 -23.65 3.35
C GLY A 565 -12.12 -23.90 4.79
N GLY A 566 -12.52 -22.86 5.53
CA GLY A 566 -13.16 -22.99 6.86
C GLY A 566 -12.25 -23.39 8.04
N GLY A 567 -11.00 -23.79 7.78
CA GLY A 567 -10.02 -24.13 8.82
C GLY A 567 -9.98 -25.63 9.13
N GLU A 568 -8.87 -26.08 9.73
CA GLU A 568 -8.57 -27.51 9.99
C GLU A 568 -9.47 -28.15 11.05
N ASN A 569 -10.11 -27.34 11.91
CA ASN A 569 -10.96 -27.80 13.03
C ASN A 569 -12.45 -27.47 12.83
N ARG A 570 -12.96 -27.56 11.59
CA ARG A 570 -14.40 -27.41 11.35
C ARG A 570 -15.08 -28.78 11.32
N ASP A 571 -16.25 -28.87 11.93
CA ASP A 571 -17.16 -29.99 11.75
C ASP A 571 -18.19 -29.56 10.70
N LEU A 572 -18.28 -30.30 9.59
CA LEU A 572 -19.31 -30.10 8.60
C LEU A 572 -20.36 -31.20 8.80
N ASP A 573 -21.58 -30.80 9.18
CA ASP A 573 -22.72 -31.70 9.26
C ASP A 573 -23.17 -32.07 7.83
N ILE A 574 -22.46 -33.04 7.23
CA ILE A 574 -22.70 -33.54 5.87
C ILE A 574 -23.45 -34.87 5.98
N PRO A 575 -24.69 -34.96 5.49
CA PRO A 575 -25.41 -36.23 5.40
C PRO A 575 -24.61 -37.27 4.60
N HIS A 576 -24.57 -38.52 5.07
CA HIS A 576 -23.81 -39.61 4.42
C HIS A 576 -24.24 -39.93 2.98
N ASP A 577 -25.43 -39.49 2.55
CA ASP A 577 -25.99 -39.65 1.21
C ASP A 577 -25.81 -38.41 0.31
N ALA A 578 -25.17 -37.36 0.79
CA ALA A 578 -24.91 -36.15 0.01
C ALA A 578 -23.72 -36.36 -0.95
N ASP A 579 -23.85 -35.93 -2.21
CA ASP A 579 -22.75 -35.90 -3.19
C ASP A 579 -21.79 -34.72 -2.88
N VAL A 580 -21.20 -34.77 -1.69
CA VAL A 580 -20.37 -33.72 -1.10
C VAL A 580 -19.05 -34.33 -0.66
N VAL A 581 -17.94 -33.75 -1.11
CA VAL A 581 -16.60 -34.13 -0.70
C VAL A 581 -15.98 -32.99 0.08
N ASP A 582 -15.62 -33.22 1.34
CA ASP A 582 -14.80 -32.27 2.09
C ASP A 582 -13.34 -32.37 1.64
N MET A 583 -12.88 -31.34 0.92
CA MET A 583 -11.53 -31.31 0.38
C MET A 583 -10.45 -31.16 1.47
N GLU A 584 -10.81 -30.69 2.68
CA GLU A 584 -9.88 -30.56 3.80
C GLU A 584 -9.53 -31.90 4.46
N GLN A 585 -10.36 -32.95 4.25
CA GLN A 585 -10.14 -34.29 4.79
C GLN A 585 -9.24 -35.17 3.92
N ILE A 586 -8.86 -34.69 2.73
CA ILE A 586 -7.98 -35.44 1.83
C ILE A 586 -6.54 -35.19 2.25
N ASP A 587 -5.82 -36.27 2.61
CA ASP A 587 -4.37 -36.21 2.80
C ASP A 587 -3.69 -36.03 1.43
N PRO A 588 -3.08 -34.85 1.15
CA PRO A 588 -2.44 -34.61 -0.13
C PRO A 588 -1.18 -35.47 -0.33
N ASP A 589 -0.52 -35.94 0.72
CA ASP A 589 0.71 -36.73 0.61
C ASP A 589 0.45 -38.19 0.20
N GLU A 590 -0.76 -38.69 0.44
CA GLU A 590 -1.20 -40.02 -0.03
C GLU A 590 -1.63 -40.03 -1.51
N VAL A 591 -1.90 -38.86 -2.10
CA VAL A 591 -2.36 -38.77 -3.50
C VAL A 591 -1.22 -38.98 -4.49
N LYS A 592 -1.27 -40.08 -5.22
CA LYS A 592 -0.36 -40.36 -6.35
C LYS A 592 -0.75 -39.56 -7.59
N LEU A 593 0.15 -38.68 -8.02
CA LEU A 593 -0.05 -37.89 -9.24
C LEU A 593 -0.02 -38.80 -10.49
N PRO A 594 -1.02 -38.70 -11.38
CA PRO A 594 -1.09 -39.53 -12.57
C PRO A 594 -0.13 -39.03 -13.66
N GLY A 595 0.31 -39.92 -14.55
CA GLY A 595 1.29 -39.60 -15.60
C GLY A 595 0.85 -38.56 -16.63
N TRP A 596 -0.45 -38.28 -16.76
CA TRP A 596 -0.97 -37.21 -17.62
C TRP A 596 -0.86 -35.82 -16.99
N TYR A 597 -0.71 -35.73 -15.67
CA TYR A 597 -0.71 -34.45 -14.99
C TYR A 597 0.59 -33.70 -15.26
N ARG A 598 0.42 -32.47 -15.75
CA ARG A 598 1.50 -31.49 -15.90
C ARG A 598 1.05 -30.19 -15.26
N PRO A 599 1.81 -29.61 -14.31
CA PRO A 599 1.45 -28.33 -13.73
C PRO A 599 1.52 -27.22 -14.77
N ASN A 600 0.54 -26.32 -14.72
CA ASN A 600 0.43 -25.12 -15.54
C ASN A 600 0.49 -25.42 -17.07
N PRO A 601 -0.40 -26.28 -17.60
CA PRO A 601 -0.39 -26.65 -19.02
C PRO A 601 -0.96 -25.55 -19.92
N GLY A 602 -1.75 -24.62 -19.37
CA GLY A 602 -2.53 -23.62 -20.11
C GLY A 602 -1.71 -22.72 -21.02
N LEU A 603 -2.16 -22.61 -22.26
CA LEU A 603 -1.66 -21.70 -23.28
C LEU A 603 -2.49 -20.42 -23.29
N ALA A 604 -1.91 -19.34 -23.81
CA ALA A 604 -2.57 -18.04 -23.90
C ALA A 604 -3.93 -18.09 -24.62
N ARG A 605 -4.08 -18.94 -25.65
CA ARG A 605 -5.35 -19.13 -26.37
C ARG A 605 -6.43 -19.89 -25.60
N ASP A 606 -6.04 -20.65 -24.58
CA ASP A 606 -6.95 -21.57 -23.90
C ASP A 606 -7.89 -20.76 -22.98
N LEU A 607 -9.12 -21.25 -22.85
CA LEU A 607 -10.10 -20.69 -21.91
C LEU A 607 -9.62 -20.91 -20.48
N ALA A 608 -9.61 -19.86 -19.66
CA ALA A 608 -9.16 -19.91 -18.27
C ALA A 608 -10.33 -19.75 -17.29
N PHE A 609 -11.20 -18.78 -17.57
CA PHE A 609 -12.30 -18.42 -16.69
C PHE A 609 -13.59 -18.17 -17.46
N ILE A 610 -14.73 -18.41 -16.80
CA ILE A 610 -16.03 -17.90 -17.22
C ILE A 610 -16.55 -17.02 -16.10
N ALA A 611 -16.80 -15.75 -16.37
CA ALA A 611 -17.43 -14.81 -15.45
C ALA A 611 -18.84 -14.48 -15.93
N PHE A 612 -19.68 -13.90 -15.07
CA PHE A 612 -21.04 -13.51 -15.45
C PHE A 612 -21.25 -12.00 -15.32
N SER A 613 -22.08 -11.46 -16.19
CA SER A 613 -22.55 -10.07 -16.17
C SER A 613 -24.03 -10.02 -16.46
N THR A 614 -24.76 -9.06 -15.90
CA THR A 614 -26.18 -8.86 -16.23
C THR A 614 -26.31 -7.80 -17.33
N ALA A 615 -27.01 -8.12 -18.41
CA ALA A 615 -27.33 -7.19 -19.49
C ALA A 615 -28.83 -7.31 -19.81
N GLY A 616 -29.56 -6.18 -19.78
CA GLY A 616 -31.01 -6.19 -20.04
C GLY A 616 -31.83 -7.03 -19.05
N GLY A 617 -31.29 -7.34 -17.87
CA GLY A 617 -31.91 -8.24 -16.89
C GLY A 617 -31.56 -9.73 -17.06
N GLU A 618 -30.83 -10.09 -18.12
CA GLU A 618 -30.40 -11.46 -18.38
C GLU A 618 -28.95 -11.71 -17.97
N LEU A 619 -28.66 -12.93 -17.51
CA LEU A 619 -27.31 -13.35 -17.12
C LEU A 619 -26.52 -13.79 -18.37
N VAL A 620 -25.40 -13.11 -18.63
CA VAL A 620 -24.56 -13.34 -19.81
C VAL A 620 -23.20 -13.91 -19.39
N PRO A 621 -22.81 -15.11 -19.87
CA PRO A 621 -21.49 -15.69 -19.61
C PRO A 621 -20.42 -14.99 -20.46
N ARG A 622 -19.30 -14.62 -19.83
CA ARG A 622 -18.15 -13.98 -20.46
C ARG A 622 -16.93 -14.90 -20.36
N GLN A 623 -16.45 -15.32 -21.52
CA GLN A 623 -15.29 -16.20 -21.63
C GLN A 623 -14.00 -15.38 -21.54
N ILE A 624 -13.07 -15.83 -20.68
CA ILE A 624 -11.81 -15.15 -20.43
C ILE A 624 -10.68 -16.15 -20.67
N THR A 625 -9.89 -15.91 -21.70
CA THR A 625 -8.70 -16.72 -22.01
C THR A 625 -7.53 -16.37 -21.10
N ASN A 626 -6.52 -17.24 -21.06
CA ASN A 626 -5.27 -16.94 -20.37
C ASN A 626 -4.58 -15.68 -20.93
N TYR A 627 -4.68 -15.42 -22.24
CA TYR A 627 -4.20 -14.19 -22.88
C TYR A 627 -4.93 -12.97 -22.34
N ARG A 628 -6.27 -13.01 -22.30
CA ARG A 628 -7.10 -11.91 -21.80
C ARG A 628 -6.78 -11.58 -20.34
N TRP A 629 -6.60 -12.61 -19.53
CA TRP A 629 -6.18 -12.46 -18.14
C TRP A 629 -4.79 -11.84 -18.06
N ALA A 630 -3.81 -12.36 -18.81
CA ALA A 630 -2.44 -11.84 -18.82
C ALA A 630 -2.36 -10.39 -19.30
N LEU A 631 -3.11 -10.03 -20.35
CA LEU A 631 -3.17 -8.66 -20.86
C LEU A 631 -3.63 -7.68 -19.77
N SER A 632 -4.69 -8.02 -19.03
CA SER A 632 -5.12 -7.21 -17.88
C SER A 632 -4.09 -7.20 -16.75
N ALA A 633 -3.57 -8.37 -16.35
CA ALA A 633 -2.65 -8.50 -15.23
C ALA A 633 -1.35 -7.71 -15.46
N PHE A 634 -0.71 -7.88 -16.63
CA PHE A 634 0.49 -7.15 -17.02
C PHE A 634 0.20 -5.67 -17.30
N GLY A 635 -0.94 -5.36 -17.91
CA GLY A 635 -1.39 -3.99 -18.15
C GLY A 635 -1.56 -3.22 -16.85
N THR A 636 -2.29 -3.78 -15.88
CA THR A 636 -2.48 -3.20 -14.55
C THR A 636 -1.15 -3.08 -13.80
N ALA A 637 -0.35 -4.15 -13.72
CA ALA A 637 0.93 -4.10 -13.02
C ALA A 637 1.90 -3.06 -13.60
N SER A 638 1.82 -2.78 -14.89
CA SER A 638 2.65 -1.79 -15.57
C SER A 638 2.11 -0.37 -15.39
N ALA A 639 0.82 -0.15 -15.67
CA ALA A 639 0.17 1.15 -15.59
C ALA A 639 0.10 1.69 -14.15
N ALA A 640 -0.07 0.82 -13.17
CA ALA A 640 -0.08 1.18 -11.75
C ALA A 640 1.31 1.12 -11.09
N ALA A 641 2.36 0.80 -11.86
CA ALA A 641 3.74 0.63 -11.42
C ALA A 641 3.88 -0.29 -10.19
N LEU A 642 3.12 -1.39 -10.15
CA LEU A 642 3.04 -2.28 -8.98
C LEU A 642 4.37 -2.98 -8.70
N GLY A 643 4.79 -3.03 -7.43
CA GLY A 643 6.00 -3.75 -7.00
C GLY A 643 5.85 -4.44 -5.66
N ARG A 644 6.95 -5.01 -5.16
CA ARG A 644 7.00 -5.71 -3.85
C ARG A 644 6.72 -4.82 -2.64
N ALA A 645 6.92 -3.51 -2.80
CA ALA A 645 6.56 -2.51 -1.81
C ALA A 645 5.05 -2.23 -1.73
N ASP A 646 4.26 -2.66 -2.73
CA ASP A 646 2.84 -2.36 -2.79
C ASP A 646 1.98 -3.42 -2.10
N THR A 647 0.88 -2.93 -1.55
CA THR A 647 -0.24 -3.76 -1.09
C THR A 647 -1.49 -3.36 -1.84
N VAL A 648 -2.00 -4.29 -2.65
CA VAL A 648 -3.23 -4.11 -3.42
C VAL A 648 -4.40 -4.58 -2.57
N TYR A 649 -5.33 -3.68 -2.29
CA TYR A 649 -6.54 -3.97 -1.54
C TYR A 649 -7.68 -4.35 -2.50
N CYS A 650 -8.02 -5.63 -2.47
CA CYS A 650 -9.06 -6.23 -3.30
C CYS A 650 -10.41 -6.14 -2.60
N LEU A 651 -11.12 -5.04 -2.87
CA LEU A 651 -12.48 -4.80 -2.37
C LEU A 651 -13.53 -5.54 -3.19
N THR A 652 -13.29 -5.68 -4.49
CA THR A 652 -14.23 -6.35 -5.39
C THR A 652 -14.15 -7.87 -5.25
N PRO A 653 -15.29 -8.59 -5.34
CA PRO A 653 -15.30 -10.04 -5.28
C PRO A 653 -14.41 -10.71 -6.34
N LEU A 654 -13.81 -11.86 -6.03
CA LEU A 654 -12.97 -12.61 -6.98
C LEU A 654 -13.77 -13.18 -8.17
N HIS A 655 -15.10 -13.32 -8.05
CA HIS A 655 -15.94 -13.69 -9.19
C HIS A 655 -16.19 -12.52 -10.17
N HIS A 656 -15.90 -11.29 -9.76
CA HIS A 656 -15.99 -10.11 -10.61
C HIS A 656 -14.68 -9.91 -11.39
N PRO A 657 -14.71 -9.54 -12.68
CA PRO A 657 -13.49 -9.36 -13.48
C PRO A 657 -12.49 -8.36 -12.89
N SER A 658 -12.94 -7.29 -12.21
CA SER A 658 -12.01 -6.36 -11.54
C SER A 658 -11.23 -7.02 -10.40
N GLY A 659 -11.85 -7.93 -9.64
CA GLY A 659 -11.18 -8.65 -8.56
C GLY A 659 -10.14 -9.63 -9.11
N LEU A 660 -10.53 -10.42 -10.11
CA LEU A 660 -9.65 -11.45 -10.66
C LEU A 660 -8.57 -10.92 -11.61
N LEU A 661 -8.92 -10.07 -12.57
CA LEU A 661 -8.03 -9.66 -13.66
C LEU A 661 -7.19 -8.45 -13.29
N VAL A 662 -7.76 -7.49 -12.52
CA VAL A 662 -7.10 -6.23 -12.17
C VAL A 662 -6.43 -6.35 -10.80
N ALA A 663 -7.19 -6.61 -9.73
CA ALA A 663 -6.63 -6.67 -8.38
C ALA A 663 -5.67 -7.85 -8.20
N LEU A 664 -6.17 -9.08 -8.32
CA LEU A 664 -5.34 -10.29 -8.17
C LEU A 664 -4.31 -10.41 -9.29
N GLY A 665 -4.72 -10.25 -10.55
CA GLY A 665 -3.82 -10.31 -11.69
C GLY A 665 -2.68 -9.30 -11.60
N GLY A 666 -3.00 -8.03 -11.34
CA GLY A 666 -2.01 -6.96 -11.17
C GLY A 666 -1.05 -7.22 -10.00
N ALA A 667 -1.57 -7.61 -8.82
CA ALA A 667 -0.74 -7.90 -7.66
C ALA A 667 0.24 -9.05 -7.92
N VAL A 668 -0.25 -10.16 -8.48
CA VAL A 668 0.55 -11.37 -8.73
C VAL A 668 1.61 -11.13 -9.81
N VAL A 669 1.31 -10.39 -10.88
CA VAL A 669 2.34 -10.00 -11.87
C VAL A 669 3.30 -8.94 -11.31
N GLY A 670 2.80 -8.06 -10.45
CA GLY A 670 3.57 -7.06 -9.72
C GLY A 670 4.58 -7.65 -8.72
N GLY A 671 4.31 -8.87 -8.23
CA GLY A 671 4.97 -9.41 -7.04
C GLY A 671 4.57 -8.67 -5.76
N SER A 672 3.45 -7.94 -5.81
CA SER A 672 2.90 -7.15 -4.70
C SER A 672 2.17 -8.06 -3.71
N ARG A 673 1.89 -7.53 -2.53
CA ARG A 673 0.96 -8.18 -1.59
C ARG A 673 -0.48 -7.93 -2.04
N ILE A 674 -1.37 -8.86 -1.75
CA ILE A 674 -2.81 -8.65 -1.92
C ILE A 674 -3.54 -8.78 -0.57
N ALA A 675 -4.23 -7.72 -0.18
CA ALA A 675 -5.16 -7.72 0.94
C ALA A 675 -6.57 -8.02 0.43
N LEU A 676 -7.15 -9.13 0.89
CA LEU A 676 -8.50 -9.54 0.53
C LEU A 676 -9.49 -9.01 1.57
N SER A 677 -10.64 -8.50 1.13
CA SER A 677 -11.77 -8.17 1.99
C SER A 677 -13.00 -8.97 1.65
N ARG A 678 -13.87 -9.20 2.65
CA ARG A 678 -15.21 -9.81 2.48
C ARG A 678 -16.22 -8.76 2.00
N GLY A 679 -15.87 -8.04 0.93
CA GLY A 679 -16.64 -6.92 0.39
C GLY A 679 -16.36 -5.58 1.08
N LEU A 680 -17.10 -4.55 0.67
CA LEU A 680 -16.87 -3.20 1.17
C LEU A 680 -17.51 -2.99 2.54
N ARG A 681 -16.70 -2.56 3.51
CA ARG A 681 -17.11 -2.19 4.87
C ARG A 681 -16.62 -0.79 5.19
N PRO A 682 -17.43 0.26 4.94
CA PRO A 682 -17.03 1.65 5.14
C PRO A 682 -16.46 1.92 6.54
N ASP A 683 -17.11 1.35 7.57
CA ASP A 683 -16.71 1.45 8.99
C ASP A 683 -15.30 0.91 9.29
N ARG A 684 -14.82 -0.03 8.48
CA ARG A 684 -13.50 -0.66 8.64
C ARG A 684 -12.45 -0.15 7.66
N PHE A 685 -12.85 0.60 6.65
CA PHE A 685 -11.97 0.96 5.53
C PHE A 685 -10.67 1.62 6.00
N VAL A 686 -10.78 2.67 6.84
CA VAL A 686 -9.61 3.43 7.33
C VAL A 686 -8.71 2.57 8.22
N GLN A 687 -9.30 1.68 9.02
CA GLN A 687 -8.55 0.73 9.84
C GLN A 687 -7.80 -0.27 8.95
N GLU A 688 -8.48 -0.88 7.98
CA GLU A 688 -7.91 -1.90 7.10
C GLU A 688 -6.82 -1.34 6.19
N ILE A 689 -6.96 -0.10 5.67
CA ILE A 689 -5.87 0.51 4.88
C ILE A 689 -4.59 0.69 5.70
N ARG A 690 -4.69 0.99 7.00
CA ARG A 690 -3.54 1.13 7.91
C ARG A 690 -3.01 -0.23 8.35
N GLN A 691 -3.90 -1.11 8.79
CA GLN A 691 -3.55 -2.44 9.28
C GLN A 691 -2.86 -3.28 8.19
N TYR A 692 -3.37 -3.25 6.96
CA TYR A 692 -2.76 -3.98 5.84
C TYR A 692 -1.66 -3.19 5.13
N GLY A 693 -1.46 -1.92 5.46
CA GLY A 693 -0.54 -1.02 4.75
C GLY A 693 -0.85 -0.92 3.26
N VAL A 694 -2.11 -0.59 2.96
CA VAL A 694 -2.66 -0.52 1.60
C VAL A 694 -2.08 0.67 0.84
N THR A 695 -1.33 0.41 -0.21
CA THR A 695 -0.82 1.46 -1.10
C THR A 695 -1.72 1.65 -2.31
N VAL A 696 -2.43 0.60 -2.74
CA VAL A 696 -3.27 0.61 -3.93
C VAL A 696 -4.66 0.07 -3.61
N VAL A 697 -5.69 0.87 -3.83
CA VAL A 697 -7.09 0.48 -3.60
C VAL A 697 -7.76 0.16 -4.93
N THR A 698 -8.43 -0.99 -5.02
CA THR A 698 -9.21 -1.34 -6.22
C THR A 698 -10.66 -0.86 -6.09
N TYR A 699 -11.25 -0.38 -7.17
CA TYR A 699 -12.65 0.09 -7.18
C TYR A 699 -13.40 -0.37 -8.44
N THR A 700 -14.73 -0.25 -8.38
CA THR A 700 -15.59 -0.28 -9.57
C THR A 700 -16.68 0.78 -9.45
N TRP A 701 -16.93 1.54 -10.51
CA TRP A 701 -18.01 2.54 -10.55
C TRP A 701 -18.08 3.45 -9.32
N ALA A 702 -19.27 3.61 -8.75
CA ALA A 702 -19.53 4.47 -7.59
C ALA A 702 -19.14 3.82 -6.25
N MET A 703 -18.40 2.69 -6.23
CA MET A 703 -18.09 1.93 -5.01
C MET A 703 -17.52 2.80 -3.88
N LEU A 704 -16.58 3.71 -4.19
CA LEU A 704 -15.92 4.52 -3.16
C LEU A 704 -16.84 5.58 -2.54
N ARG A 705 -17.99 5.86 -3.14
CA ARG A 705 -19.03 6.73 -2.56
C ARG A 705 -19.45 6.24 -1.19
N GLU A 706 -19.69 4.93 -1.05
CA GLU A 706 -20.07 4.29 0.22
C GLU A 706 -19.03 4.50 1.33
N VAL A 707 -17.76 4.76 0.97
CA VAL A 707 -16.69 5.03 1.94
C VAL A 707 -16.65 6.50 2.31
N ILE A 708 -16.51 7.38 1.32
CA ILE A 708 -16.24 8.80 1.59
C ILE A 708 -17.49 9.58 1.99
N ASP A 709 -18.70 9.04 1.76
CA ASP A 709 -19.97 9.59 2.22
C ASP A 709 -20.48 8.96 3.52
N ASP A 710 -19.77 7.97 4.08
CA ASP A 710 -20.12 7.42 5.39
C ASP A 710 -19.95 8.50 6.47
N PRO A 711 -20.98 8.82 7.28
CA PRO A 711 -20.87 9.83 8.34
C PRO A 711 -19.79 9.54 9.40
N ALA A 712 -19.41 8.28 9.58
CA ALA A 712 -18.33 7.85 10.47
C ALA A 712 -16.95 7.89 9.81
N PHE A 713 -16.87 8.18 8.50
CA PHE A 713 -15.60 8.29 7.80
C PHE A 713 -14.79 9.48 8.33
N SER A 714 -13.58 9.19 8.81
CA SER A 714 -12.62 10.20 9.22
C SER A 714 -11.22 9.72 8.89
N LEU A 715 -10.54 10.47 8.01
CA LEU A 715 -9.16 10.23 7.63
C LEU A 715 -8.26 11.26 8.32
N THR A 716 -7.78 10.92 9.52
CA THR A 716 -6.87 11.77 10.31
C THR A 716 -5.42 11.33 10.14
N GLY A 717 -4.47 12.26 10.08
CA GLY A 717 -3.05 11.93 9.88
C GLY A 717 -2.76 11.34 8.49
N SER A 718 -1.60 10.71 8.32
CA SER A 718 -1.18 10.18 7.01
C SER A 718 -1.86 8.86 6.67
N HIS A 719 -1.98 8.57 5.37
CA HIS A 719 -2.36 7.26 4.86
C HIS A 719 -1.34 6.72 3.84
N PRO A 720 -1.22 5.39 3.71
CA PRO A 720 -0.31 4.76 2.74
C PRO A 720 -0.80 4.77 1.29
N VAL A 721 -2.11 5.04 1.07
CA VAL A 721 -2.72 4.96 -0.26
C VAL A 721 -2.08 5.98 -1.20
N ARG A 722 -1.49 5.50 -2.29
CA ARG A 722 -0.92 6.32 -3.37
C ARG A 722 -1.76 6.30 -4.63
N LEU A 723 -2.61 5.29 -4.80
CA LEU A 723 -3.29 5.04 -6.06
C LEU A 723 -4.62 4.30 -5.88
N PHE A 724 -5.60 4.71 -6.67
CA PHE A 724 -6.84 3.98 -6.89
C PHE A 724 -6.84 3.39 -8.30
N ILE A 725 -7.12 2.09 -8.44
CA ILE A 725 -7.16 1.41 -9.75
C ILE A 725 -8.53 0.80 -9.99
N GLY A 726 -9.10 1.02 -11.17
CA GLY A 726 -10.44 0.52 -11.44
C GLY A 726 -10.99 1.00 -12.77
N SER A 727 -12.31 1.00 -12.88
CA SER A 727 -13.02 1.38 -14.09
C SER A 727 -14.41 1.93 -13.78
N GLY A 728 -14.78 3.01 -14.47
CA GLY A 728 -16.12 3.57 -14.47
C GLY A 728 -16.40 4.58 -13.36
N MET A 729 -15.37 5.18 -12.73
CA MET A 729 -15.64 6.14 -11.66
C MET A 729 -16.32 7.40 -12.23
N PRO A 730 -17.48 7.83 -11.68
CA PRO A 730 -18.08 9.11 -12.06
C PRO A 730 -17.10 10.27 -11.82
N ALA A 731 -17.06 11.25 -12.73
CA ALA A 731 -16.09 12.35 -12.69
C ALA A 731 -16.10 13.14 -11.37
N GLY A 732 -17.28 13.44 -10.81
CA GLY A 732 -17.42 14.11 -9.53
C GLY A 732 -16.88 13.28 -8.35
N LEU A 733 -17.15 11.97 -8.36
CA LEU A 733 -16.62 11.05 -7.35
C LEU A 733 -15.09 10.95 -7.44
N TRP A 734 -14.54 10.90 -8.66
CA TRP A 734 -13.10 10.89 -8.89
C TRP A 734 -12.43 12.10 -8.23
N LYS A 735 -12.91 13.31 -8.54
CA LYS A 735 -12.38 14.55 -7.95
C LYS A 735 -12.37 14.48 -6.43
N ARG A 736 -13.51 14.10 -5.83
CA ARG A 736 -13.67 13.98 -4.37
C ARG A 736 -12.74 12.93 -3.75
N VAL A 737 -12.58 11.77 -4.38
CA VAL A 737 -11.68 10.72 -3.88
C VAL A 737 -10.23 11.23 -3.88
N CYS A 738 -9.78 11.91 -4.94
CA CYS A 738 -8.45 12.51 -4.97
C CYS A 738 -8.27 13.61 -3.91
N GLU A 739 -9.29 14.43 -3.66
CA GLU A 739 -9.26 15.47 -2.61
C GLU A 739 -9.19 14.87 -1.20
N VAL A 740 -9.97 13.81 -0.93
CA VAL A 740 -9.99 13.15 0.39
C VAL A 740 -8.69 12.41 0.68
N PHE A 741 -8.07 11.82 -0.33
CA PHE A 741 -6.88 10.96 -0.20
C PHE A 741 -5.61 11.61 -0.79
N GLU A 742 -5.48 12.94 -0.78
CA GLU A 742 -4.28 13.61 -1.30
C GLU A 742 -3.00 13.04 -0.63
N PRO A 743 -1.93 12.69 -1.38
CA PRO A 743 -1.68 12.93 -2.81
C PRO A 743 -2.02 11.75 -3.74
N ALA A 744 -2.91 10.85 -3.35
CA ALA A 744 -3.33 9.73 -4.19
C ALA A 744 -4.02 10.22 -5.47
N HIS A 745 -3.84 9.45 -6.54
CA HIS A 745 -4.51 9.67 -7.83
C HIS A 745 -5.24 8.40 -8.28
N VAL A 746 -5.98 8.51 -9.36
CA VAL A 746 -6.74 7.41 -9.96
C VAL A 746 -6.12 7.03 -11.30
N VAL A 747 -5.91 5.74 -11.50
CA VAL A 747 -5.61 5.15 -12.81
C VAL A 747 -6.86 4.38 -13.26
N GLU A 748 -7.55 4.98 -14.23
CA GLU A 748 -8.76 4.42 -14.82
C GLU A 748 -8.39 3.54 -16.03
N PHE A 749 -8.91 2.32 -16.01
CA PHE A 749 -8.85 1.39 -17.11
C PHE A 749 -10.16 1.36 -17.87
N PHE A 750 -10.07 1.26 -19.19
CA PHE A 750 -11.16 0.81 -20.04
C PHE A 750 -10.73 -0.47 -20.73
N ALA A 751 -11.58 -1.49 -20.69
CA ALA A 751 -11.34 -2.72 -21.42
C ALA A 751 -12.65 -3.28 -21.95
N THR A 752 -12.63 -3.72 -23.20
CA THR A 752 -13.75 -4.51 -23.74
C THR A 752 -13.78 -5.88 -23.07
N THR A 753 -14.95 -6.51 -23.10
CA THR A 753 -15.16 -7.82 -22.48
C THR A 753 -14.26 -8.89 -23.12
N ASP A 754 -14.13 -8.86 -24.45
CA ASP A 754 -13.21 -9.70 -25.22
C ASP A 754 -11.73 -9.31 -25.07
N GLY A 755 -11.45 -8.13 -24.49
CA GLY A 755 -10.13 -7.53 -24.30
C GLY A 755 -9.38 -7.14 -25.55
N GLN A 756 -10.06 -6.99 -26.68
CA GLN A 756 -9.41 -6.54 -27.91
C GLN A 756 -9.00 -5.06 -27.81
N ALA A 757 -9.78 -4.23 -27.14
CA ALA A 757 -9.41 -2.86 -26.80
C ALA A 757 -9.14 -2.73 -25.30
N VAL A 758 -7.95 -2.23 -24.94
CA VAL A 758 -7.59 -1.88 -23.56
C VAL A 758 -6.89 -0.52 -23.57
N LEU A 759 -7.47 0.43 -22.84
CA LEU A 759 -6.96 1.78 -22.65
C LEU A 759 -6.70 2.03 -21.17
N ALA A 760 -5.71 2.85 -20.85
CA ALA A 760 -5.43 3.26 -19.48
C ALA A 760 -5.07 4.75 -19.40
N ASN A 761 -5.69 5.44 -18.45
CA ASN A 761 -5.34 6.80 -18.07
C ASN A 761 -4.27 6.77 -16.97
N VAL A 762 -3.01 6.63 -17.38
CA VAL A 762 -1.86 6.47 -16.47
C VAL A 762 -1.52 7.77 -15.74
N SER A 763 -1.61 8.92 -16.40
CA SER A 763 -1.29 10.20 -15.75
C SER A 763 -2.35 10.64 -14.74
N GLY A 764 -3.59 10.20 -14.91
CA GLY A 764 -4.73 10.61 -14.10
C GLY A 764 -5.08 12.10 -14.21
N ALA A 765 -4.37 12.86 -15.05
CA ALA A 765 -4.47 14.32 -15.12
C ALA A 765 -5.79 14.80 -15.74
N LYS A 766 -6.34 14.02 -16.67
CA LYS A 766 -7.60 14.31 -17.37
C LYS A 766 -8.72 13.46 -16.80
N VAL A 767 -9.43 13.98 -15.79
CA VAL A 767 -10.57 13.29 -15.16
C VAL A 767 -11.64 12.95 -16.20
N GLY A 768 -12.03 11.67 -16.24
CA GLY A 768 -13.01 11.12 -17.19
C GLY A 768 -12.40 10.53 -18.47
N SER A 769 -11.16 10.89 -18.82
CA SER A 769 -10.46 10.27 -19.96
C SER A 769 -10.19 8.78 -19.69
N LYS A 770 -10.32 7.96 -20.74
CA LYS A 770 -9.92 6.54 -20.71
C LYS A 770 -8.45 6.34 -21.12
N GLY A 771 -7.75 7.43 -21.38
CA GLY A 771 -6.32 7.48 -21.64
C GLY A 771 -5.94 6.90 -23.00
N ARG A 772 -4.87 6.09 -23.03
CA ARG A 772 -4.25 5.62 -24.28
C ARG A 772 -4.15 4.11 -24.32
N PRO A 773 -3.98 3.52 -25.51
CA PRO A 773 -3.70 2.10 -25.65
C PRO A 773 -2.44 1.72 -24.87
N LEU A 774 -2.53 0.64 -24.10
CA LEU A 774 -1.37 0.15 -23.36
C LEU A 774 -0.27 -0.33 -24.33
N PRO A 775 1.02 -0.01 -24.07
CA PRO A 775 2.12 -0.55 -24.87
C PRO A 775 2.09 -2.09 -24.87
N GLY A 776 2.24 -2.71 -26.04
CA GLY A 776 2.08 -4.17 -26.18
C GLY A 776 0.63 -4.66 -26.21
N GLY A 777 -0.36 -3.78 -26.00
CA GLY A 777 -1.78 -4.04 -26.28
C GLY A 777 -2.11 -4.01 -27.78
N GLY A 778 -3.34 -4.42 -28.12
CA GLY A 778 -3.84 -4.42 -29.49
C GLY A 778 -3.85 -3.02 -30.11
N GLU A 779 -3.66 -2.94 -31.44
CA GLU A 779 -3.80 -1.68 -32.16
C GLU A 779 -5.27 -1.25 -32.13
N VAL A 780 -5.56 0.02 -31.86
CA VAL A 780 -6.92 0.56 -31.90
C VAL A 780 -7.00 1.76 -32.83
N ALA A 781 -8.19 1.98 -33.39
CA ALA A 781 -8.48 3.10 -34.27
C ALA A 781 -9.92 3.58 -34.04
N LEU A 782 -10.21 4.83 -34.41
CA LEU A 782 -11.58 5.35 -34.46
C LEU A 782 -12.03 5.40 -35.91
N ALA A 783 -13.11 4.69 -36.22
CA ALA A 783 -13.82 4.81 -37.49
C ALA A 783 -14.81 5.97 -37.37
N ALA A 784 -14.71 6.98 -38.25
CA ALA A 784 -15.60 8.12 -38.24
C ALA A 784 -17.06 7.66 -38.34
N TYR A 785 -17.93 8.25 -37.51
CA TYR A 785 -19.29 7.77 -37.31
C TYR A 785 -20.27 8.92 -37.39
N ASP A 786 -21.29 8.75 -38.22
CA ASP A 786 -22.46 9.61 -38.26
C ASP A 786 -23.54 9.03 -37.33
N PRO A 787 -23.77 9.68 -36.17
CA PRO A 787 -24.74 9.21 -35.21
C PRO A 787 -26.19 9.47 -35.62
N GLU A 788 -26.49 10.38 -36.56
CA GLU A 788 -27.87 10.68 -36.94
C GLU A 788 -28.45 9.57 -37.82
N HIS A 789 -27.63 9.05 -38.73
CA HIS A 789 -28.01 8.01 -39.69
C HIS A 789 -27.53 6.60 -39.28
N ASP A 790 -26.80 6.47 -38.16
CA ASP A 790 -26.15 5.24 -37.69
C ASP A 790 -25.20 4.62 -38.75
N LEU A 791 -24.34 5.47 -39.33
CA LEU A 791 -23.44 5.10 -40.42
C LEU A 791 -21.96 5.24 -40.03
N ILE A 792 -21.15 4.25 -40.41
CA ILE A 792 -19.70 4.41 -40.44
C ILE A 792 -19.35 5.10 -41.76
N LEU A 793 -18.59 6.19 -41.69
CA LEU A 793 -18.27 7.03 -42.84
C LEU A 793 -17.10 6.46 -43.64
N GLU A 794 -17.22 6.53 -44.96
CA GLU A 794 -16.19 6.10 -45.90
C GLU A 794 -15.44 7.31 -46.51
N ASP A 795 -14.23 7.10 -46.98
CA ASP A 795 -13.45 8.03 -47.77
C ASP A 795 -13.75 7.91 -49.28
N GLU A 796 -13.10 8.74 -50.10
CA GLU A 796 -13.30 8.75 -51.55
C GLU A 796 -12.85 7.44 -52.24
N GLN A 797 -12.08 6.60 -51.53
CA GLN A 797 -11.57 5.32 -52.02
C GLN A 797 -12.46 4.14 -51.60
N GLY A 798 -13.53 4.40 -50.83
CA GLY A 798 -14.46 3.38 -50.33
C GLY A 798 -13.93 2.61 -49.12
N PHE A 799 -12.92 3.13 -48.42
CA PHE A 799 -12.48 2.62 -47.12
C PHE A 799 -13.11 3.44 -46.00
N VAL A 800 -13.22 2.86 -44.81
CA VAL A 800 -13.68 3.57 -43.62
C VAL A 800 -12.74 4.74 -43.33
N ARG A 801 -13.30 5.94 -43.21
CA ARG A 801 -12.55 7.14 -42.83
C ARG A 801 -12.16 7.06 -41.36
N ARG A 802 -10.92 7.41 -41.04
CA ARG A 802 -10.47 7.58 -39.64
C ARG A 802 -11.10 8.84 -39.06
N ALA A 803 -11.57 8.78 -37.82
CA ALA A 803 -12.08 9.96 -37.14
C ALA A 803 -10.97 11.00 -36.92
N GLU A 804 -11.27 12.26 -37.23
CA GLU A 804 -10.42 13.41 -36.97
C GLU A 804 -10.33 13.74 -35.47
N THR A 805 -9.47 14.68 -35.11
CA THR A 805 -9.35 15.15 -33.72
C THR A 805 -10.69 15.68 -33.21
N ASN A 806 -11.10 15.21 -32.03
CA ASN A 806 -12.39 15.44 -31.38
C ASN A 806 -13.63 14.98 -32.15
N GLU A 807 -13.47 14.35 -33.31
CA GLU A 807 -14.58 13.73 -34.03
C GLU A 807 -15.02 12.44 -33.34
N VAL A 808 -16.33 12.19 -33.30
CA VAL A 808 -16.90 10.95 -32.77
C VAL A 808 -16.63 9.82 -33.75
N GLY A 809 -16.13 8.70 -33.24
CA GLY A 809 -15.95 7.49 -34.01
C GLY A 809 -16.22 6.23 -33.22
N VAL A 810 -16.52 5.15 -33.94
CA VAL A 810 -16.61 3.80 -33.37
C VAL A 810 -15.20 3.32 -33.07
N LEU A 811 -14.97 2.89 -31.84
CA LEU A 811 -13.70 2.27 -31.45
C LEU A 811 -13.59 0.90 -32.10
N LEU A 812 -12.53 0.74 -32.89
CA LEU A 812 -12.15 -0.51 -33.53
C LEU A 812 -10.86 -1.02 -32.91
N ALA A 813 -10.78 -2.33 -32.71
CA ALA A 813 -9.58 -2.99 -32.23
C ALA A 813 -9.07 -3.98 -33.27
N ARG A 814 -7.78 -3.92 -33.57
CA ARG A 814 -7.13 -4.90 -34.41
C ARG A 814 -6.93 -6.19 -33.61
N PRO A 815 -7.53 -7.30 -34.04
CA PRO A 815 -7.49 -8.54 -33.29
C PRO A 815 -6.06 -9.10 -33.29
N ARG A 816 -5.62 -9.55 -32.12
CA ARG A 816 -4.40 -10.37 -31.97
C ARG A 816 -4.80 -11.79 -31.63
N GLY A 817 -5.09 -12.59 -32.66
CA GLY A 817 -5.30 -14.02 -32.51
C GLY A 817 -6.62 -14.60 -32.97
N PRO A 818 -6.94 -15.83 -32.51
CA PRO A 818 -8.23 -16.43 -32.80
C PRO A 818 -9.34 -15.56 -32.23
N PHE A 819 -10.34 -15.30 -33.07
CA PHE A 819 -11.45 -14.41 -32.76
C PHE A 819 -12.44 -15.11 -31.82
N ASP A 820 -13.11 -14.33 -30.98
CA ASP A 820 -14.39 -14.76 -30.44
C ASP A 820 -15.35 -14.95 -31.63
N PRO A 821 -15.97 -16.13 -31.82
CA PRO A 821 -16.92 -16.36 -32.91
C PRO A 821 -18.10 -15.38 -32.93
N THR A 822 -18.38 -14.74 -31.79
CA THR A 822 -19.44 -13.74 -31.63
C THR A 822 -18.99 -12.30 -31.88
N ALA A 823 -17.69 -12.06 -32.10
CA ALA A 823 -17.16 -10.72 -32.34
C ALA A 823 -17.62 -10.13 -33.68
N SER A 824 -17.90 -8.82 -33.69
CA SER A 824 -18.26 -8.06 -34.90
C SER A 824 -17.00 -7.79 -35.75
N ILE A 825 -16.59 -8.78 -36.52
CA ILE A 825 -15.41 -8.70 -37.39
C ILE A 825 -15.75 -7.94 -38.68
N LYS A 826 -14.95 -6.92 -38.98
CA LYS A 826 -14.97 -6.14 -40.21
C LYS A 826 -13.69 -6.42 -41.01
N ARG A 827 -13.80 -6.50 -42.33
CA ARG A 827 -12.68 -6.76 -43.24
C ARG A 827 -12.61 -5.67 -44.30
N GLY A 828 -11.42 -5.24 -44.69
CA GLY A 828 -11.27 -4.17 -45.68
C GLY A 828 -11.76 -2.82 -45.15
N VAL A 829 -11.44 -2.52 -43.89
CA VAL A 829 -11.85 -1.33 -43.16
C VAL A 829 -11.03 -0.13 -43.57
N PHE A 830 -9.75 -0.04 -43.19
CA PHE A 830 -8.89 1.10 -43.54
C PHE A 830 -7.97 0.81 -44.72
N ALA A 831 -7.82 -0.46 -45.10
CA ALA A 831 -6.98 -0.91 -46.19
C ALA A 831 -7.46 -2.27 -46.73
N PRO A 832 -7.11 -2.65 -47.97
CA PRO A 832 -7.43 -3.96 -48.50
C PRO A 832 -6.95 -5.09 -47.56
N ALA A 833 -7.85 -6.03 -47.29
CA ALA A 833 -7.59 -7.24 -46.48
C ALA A 833 -7.17 -7.01 -45.01
N ASP A 834 -7.28 -5.78 -44.47
CA ASP A 834 -7.16 -5.60 -43.02
C ASP A 834 -8.40 -6.20 -42.29
N ILE A 835 -8.25 -6.42 -40.99
CA ILE A 835 -9.30 -7.00 -40.14
C ILE A 835 -9.36 -6.21 -38.85
N TRP A 836 -10.57 -5.82 -38.46
CA TRP A 836 -10.85 -5.09 -37.23
C TRP A 836 -12.07 -5.67 -36.53
N VAL A 837 -12.09 -5.58 -35.21
CA VAL A 837 -13.25 -5.89 -34.37
C VAL A 837 -13.90 -4.59 -33.94
N SER A 838 -15.19 -4.43 -34.23
CA SER A 838 -15.98 -3.31 -33.73
C SER A 838 -16.33 -3.52 -32.27
N THR A 839 -16.05 -2.55 -31.41
CA THR A 839 -16.37 -2.65 -29.98
C THR A 839 -17.76 -2.10 -29.65
N GLU A 840 -18.44 -1.49 -30.62
CA GLU A 840 -19.73 -0.78 -30.48
C GLU A 840 -19.70 0.42 -29.50
N TYR A 841 -18.52 0.79 -29.00
CA TYR A 841 -18.31 1.97 -28.17
C TYR A 841 -17.93 3.16 -29.02
N LEU A 842 -18.52 4.32 -28.70
CA LEU A 842 -18.24 5.59 -29.34
C LEU A 842 -17.22 6.36 -28.52
N PHE A 843 -16.19 6.84 -29.18
CA PHE A 843 -15.11 7.60 -28.59
C PHE A 843 -14.81 8.82 -29.42
N ARG A 844 -14.23 9.84 -28.79
CA ARG A 844 -13.46 10.87 -29.47
C ARG A 844 -12.02 10.81 -29.01
N ARG A 845 -11.09 11.27 -29.86
CA ARG A 845 -9.67 11.39 -29.51
C ARG A 845 -9.27 12.86 -29.51
N ASP A 846 -8.74 13.34 -28.39
CA ASP A 846 -8.31 14.74 -28.28
C ASP A 846 -6.95 15.00 -28.95
N GLU A 847 -6.51 16.27 -28.92
CA GLU A 847 -5.25 16.73 -29.53
C GLU A 847 -4.00 16.06 -28.93
N ASP A 848 -4.05 15.66 -27.66
CA ASP A 848 -2.95 14.95 -27.01
C ASP A 848 -2.95 13.45 -27.35
N GLY A 849 -4.00 12.95 -28.00
CA GLY A 849 -4.18 11.54 -28.35
C GLY A 849 -4.89 10.71 -27.29
N ASP A 850 -5.52 11.34 -26.29
CA ASP A 850 -6.28 10.64 -25.26
C ASP A 850 -7.71 10.36 -25.71
N TYR A 851 -8.19 9.16 -25.36
CA TYR A 851 -9.50 8.65 -25.75
C TYR A 851 -10.55 8.97 -24.69
N TRP A 852 -11.65 9.59 -25.12
CA TRP A 852 -12.79 9.95 -24.28
C TRP A 852 -14.00 9.14 -24.69
N LEU A 853 -14.54 8.35 -23.76
CA LEU A 853 -15.77 7.60 -24.00
C LEU A 853 -16.91 8.59 -24.17
N VAL A 854 -17.59 8.52 -25.31
CA VAL A 854 -18.73 9.38 -25.64
C VAL A 854 -20.03 8.66 -25.27
N ASP A 855 -20.20 7.43 -25.75
CA ASP A 855 -21.30 6.53 -25.40
C ASP A 855 -21.05 5.11 -25.94
N SER A 856 -22.08 4.27 -26.01
CA SER A 856 -22.16 3.11 -26.90
C SER A 856 -23.23 3.31 -27.96
N ARG A 857 -23.06 2.75 -29.16
CA ARG A 857 -24.00 2.92 -30.28
C ARG A 857 -25.45 2.60 -29.91
N GLY A 858 -25.67 1.53 -29.13
CA GLY A 858 -26.99 1.13 -28.67
C GLY A 858 -27.63 2.03 -27.60
N ASN A 859 -26.86 2.93 -26.98
CA ASN A 859 -27.33 3.84 -25.94
C ASN A 859 -27.53 5.28 -26.43
N VAL A 860 -27.19 5.58 -27.68
CA VAL A 860 -27.35 6.92 -28.26
C VAL A 860 -28.84 7.27 -28.26
N ILE A 861 -29.18 8.44 -27.69
CA ILE A 861 -30.57 8.89 -27.60
C ILE A 861 -30.83 9.85 -28.74
N HIS A 862 -31.73 9.46 -29.65
CA HIS A 862 -32.18 10.31 -30.73
C HIS A 862 -33.42 11.07 -30.28
N THR A 863 -33.34 12.40 -30.26
CA THR A 863 -34.47 13.28 -29.98
C THR A 863 -34.74 14.15 -31.20
N GLU A 864 -35.87 14.87 -31.23
CA GLU A 864 -36.17 15.83 -32.30
C GLU A 864 -35.14 16.96 -32.43
N ARG A 865 -34.40 17.25 -31.34
CA ARG A 865 -33.34 18.27 -31.33
C ARG A 865 -31.98 17.73 -31.77
N GLY A 866 -31.90 16.44 -32.08
CA GLY A 866 -30.71 15.73 -32.50
C GLY A 866 -30.21 14.74 -31.46
N VAL A 867 -28.95 14.34 -31.62
CA VAL A 867 -28.36 13.25 -30.84
C VAL A 867 -27.95 13.72 -29.45
N VAL A 868 -28.31 12.94 -28.43
CA VAL A 868 -27.85 13.11 -27.04
C VAL A 868 -27.04 11.88 -26.63
N TYR A 869 -25.80 12.12 -26.19
CA TYR A 869 -24.92 11.08 -25.66
C TYR A 869 -25.03 11.03 -24.13
N ALA A 870 -25.66 9.99 -23.60
CA ALA A 870 -25.97 9.87 -22.20
C ALA A 870 -24.71 9.92 -21.33
N SER A 871 -23.63 9.25 -21.73
CA SER A 871 -22.39 9.24 -20.94
C SER A 871 -21.70 10.61 -20.92
N ALA A 872 -21.67 11.32 -22.05
CA ALA A 872 -21.12 12.67 -22.12
C ALA A 872 -21.92 13.68 -21.27
N VAL A 873 -23.25 13.57 -21.27
CA VAL A 873 -24.13 14.36 -20.41
C VAL A 873 -23.85 14.07 -18.94
N ASN A 874 -23.81 12.79 -18.54
CA ASN A 874 -23.52 12.38 -17.16
C ASN A 874 -22.19 12.94 -16.65
N ASP A 875 -21.14 12.87 -17.47
CA ASP A 875 -19.81 13.40 -17.12
C ASP A 875 -19.82 14.92 -16.94
N ALA A 876 -20.59 15.64 -17.76
CA ALA A 876 -20.69 17.10 -17.67
C ALA A 876 -21.40 17.57 -16.40
N VAL A 877 -22.61 17.05 -16.13
CA VAL A 877 -23.35 17.41 -14.90
C VAL A 877 -22.70 16.84 -13.65
N GLY A 878 -22.03 15.70 -13.75
CA GLY A 878 -21.33 15.07 -12.64
C GLY A 878 -20.12 15.87 -12.14
N ARG A 879 -19.64 16.88 -12.89
CA ARG A 879 -18.58 17.79 -12.43
C ARG A 879 -19.09 18.93 -11.55
N LEU A 880 -20.41 19.14 -11.47
CA LEU A 880 -20.99 20.11 -10.54
C LEU A 880 -20.83 19.61 -9.11
N ASP A 881 -20.21 20.40 -8.23
CA ASP A 881 -19.86 19.97 -6.87
C ASP A 881 -21.07 19.51 -6.03
N ALA A 882 -22.28 20.00 -6.36
CA ALA A 882 -23.53 19.61 -5.69
C ALA A 882 -24.09 18.25 -6.15
N VAL A 883 -23.66 17.74 -7.31
CA VAL A 883 -24.11 16.45 -7.86
C VAL A 883 -23.30 15.32 -7.24
N ASP A 884 -24.02 14.31 -6.77
CA ASP A 884 -23.44 13.06 -6.28
C ASP A 884 -23.38 12.01 -7.41
N LEU A 885 -24.53 11.75 -8.04
CA LEU A 885 -24.66 10.85 -9.19
C LEU A 885 -25.56 11.45 -10.24
N ALA A 886 -25.29 11.13 -11.50
CA ALA A 886 -26.09 11.53 -12.64
C ALA A 886 -26.33 10.33 -13.56
N VAL A 887 -27.55 10.24 -14.11
CA VAL A 887 -27.86 9.27 -15.16
C VAL A 887 -28.85 9.83 -16.17
N THR A 888 -28.46 9.80 -17.44
CA THR A 888 -29.27 10.19 -18.60
C THR A 888 -29.87 8.96 -19.26
N TYR A 889 -31.15 9.04 -19.63
CA TYR A 889 -31.91 7.93 -20.21
C TYR A 889 -33.01 8.43 -21.16
N PRO A 890 -33.40 7.60 -22.15
CA PRO A 890 -34.52 7.92 -23.03
C PRO A 890 -35.86 7.72 -22.32
N VAL A 891 -36.83 8.57 -22.65
CA VAL A 891 -38.24 8.41 -22.31
C VAL A 891 -39.07 8.54 -23.58
N ASP A 892 -39.81 7.49 -23.92
CA ASP A 892 -40.70 7.47 -25.08
C ASP A 892 -42.08 8.04 -24.70
N VAL A 893 -42.58 8.96 -25.52
CA VAL A 893 -43.82 9.74 -25.30
C VAL A 893 -44.56 9.85 -26.62
N GLY A 894 -45.53 8.95 -26.84
CA GLY A 894 -46.15 8.81 -28.16
C GLY A 894 -45.09 8.45 -29.20
N ASP A 895 -45.03 9.22 -30.28
CA ASP A 895 -44.02 9.04 -31.35
C ASP A 895 -42.71 9.81 -31.08
N ARG A 896 -42.61 10.50 -29.94
CA ARG A 896 -41.45 11.34 -29.58
C ARG A 896 -40.58 10.64 -28.56
N ARG A 897 -39.27 10.87 -28.64
CA ARG A 897 -38.29 10.42 -27.65
C ARG A 897 -37.61 11.62 -27.01
N LEU A 898 -37.62 11.65 -25.69
CA LEU A 898 -36.97 12.68 -24.87
C LEU A 898 -35.74 12.12 -24.16
N ALA A 899 -34.69 12.91 -24.06
CA ALA A 899 -33.55 12.65 -23.20
C ALA A 899 -33.80 13.27 -21.81
N VAL A 900 -33.86 12.42 -20.78
CA VAL A 900 -34.08 12.85 -19.38
C VAL A 900 -32.86 12.52 -18.54
N THR A 901 -32.40 13.48 -17.73
CA THR A 901 -31.28 13.29 -16.79
C THR A 901 -31.76 13.39 -15.36
N ALA A 902 -31.54 12.33 -14.58
CA ALA A 902 -31.79 12.31 -13.15
C ALA A 902 -30.49 12.62 -12.38
N LEU A 903 -30.58 13.50 -11.39
CA LEU A 903 -29.48 13.89 -10.51
C LEU A 903 -29.79 13.45 -9.07
N ALA A 904 -28.89 12.71 -8.44
CA ALA A 904 -28.83 12.63 -6.98
C ALA A 904 -27.89 13.73 -6.48
N LEU A 905 -28.31 14.50 -5.48
CA LEU A 905 -27.50 15.58 -4.92
C LEU A 905 -26.84 15.14 -3.64
N ARG A 906 -25.68 15.74 -3.34
CA ARG A 906 -25.06 15.61 -2.02
C ARG A 906 -25.95 16.20 -0.92
N PRO A 907 -25.81 15.77 0.34
CA PRO A 907 -26.52 16.39 1.46
C PRO A 907 -26.35 17.92 1.49
N GLY A 908 -27.46 18.66 1.52
CA GLY A 908 -27.47 20.13 1.49
C GLY A 908 -27.17 20.76 0.12
N GLY A 909 -26.88 19.96 -0.90
CA GLY A 909 -26.61 20.42 -2.26
C GLY A 909 -27.84 21.05 -2.92
N SER A 910 -27.61 22.10 -3.71
CA SER A 910 -28.62 22.71 -4.58
C SER A 910 -27.95 23.14 -5.88
N ILE A 911 -28.69 23.10 -6.98
CA ILE A 911 -28.18 23.46 -8.31
C ILE A 911 -28.98 24.66 -8.81
N PRO A 912 -28.35 25.85 -8.93
CA PRO A 912 -28.90 26.96 -9.69
C PRO A 912 -29.08 26.58 -11.16
N SER A 913 -30.16 27.06 -11.79
CA SER A 913 -30.41 26.78 -13.21
C SER A 913 -29.30 27.33 -14.13
N ALA A 914 -28.60 28.38 -13.69
CA ALA A 914 -27.47 28.96 -14.43
C ALA A 914 -26.30 27.97 -14.52
N ASP A 915 -25.88 27.41 -13.39
CA ASP A 915 -24.80 26.41 -13.31
C ASP A 915 -25.13 25.17 -14.14
N LEU A 916 -26.38 24.71 -14.10
CA LEU A 916 -26.85 23.61 -14.96
C LEU A 916 -26.78 23.95 -16.45
N THR A 917 -27.13 25.19 -16.80
CA THR A 917 -27.07 25.68 -18.18
C THR A 917 -25.63 25.76 -18.67
N GLU A 918 -24.73 26.32 -17.86
CA GLU A 918 -23.31 26.42 -18.19
C GLU A 918 -22.67 25.04 -18.37
N ALA A 919 -22.88 24.12 -17.43
CA ALA A 919 -22.31 22.77 -17.49
C ALA A 919 -22.75 21.98 -18.74
N LEU A 920 -23.96 22.21 -19.24
CA LEU A 920 -24.52 21.51 -20.40
C LEU A 920 -24.37 22.28 -21.71
N ALA A 921 -24.01 23.56 -21.68
CA ALA A 921 -23.67 24.34 -22.86
C ALA A 921 -22.29 23.95 -23.42
N ASP A 922 -21.35 23.58 -22.55
CA ASP A 922 -19.97 23.24 -22.91
C ASP A 922 -19.77 21.73 -23.19
N LEU A 923 -20.82 21.03 -23.64
CA LEU A 923 -20.70 19.63 -24.02
C LEU A 923 -19.75 19.49 -25.22
N PRO A 924 -18.71 18.61 -25.14
CA PRO A 924 -17.78 18.45 -26.26
C PRO A 924 -18.43 17.91 -27.54
N VAL A 925 -19.49 17.10 -27.38
CA VAL A 925 -20.20 16.41 -28.46
C VAL A 925 -21.67 16.19 -28.09
N GLY A 926 -22.53 16.20 -29.11
CA GLY A 926 -23.98 15.97 -28.96
C GLY A 926 -24.73 17.14 -28.33
N ASN A 927 -26.03 16.93 -28.14
CA ASN A 927 -26.95 17.91 -27.58
C ASN A 927 -27.17 17.69 -26.07
N PRO A 928 -27.52 18.76 -25.34
CA PRO A 928 -27.96 18.66 -23.95
C PRO A 928 -29.33 17.98 -23.83
N PRO A 929 -29.63 17.33 -22.68
CA PRO A 929 -30.89 16.61 -22.45
C PRO A 929 -32.12 17.54 -22.44
N ASP A 930 -33.29 17.03 -22.81
CA ASP A 930 -34.53 17.82 -22.83
C ASP A 930 -34.98 18.22 -21.43
N VAL A 931 -34.81 17.30 -20.47
CA VAL A 931 -35.26 17.48 -19.08
C VAL A 931 -34.18 17.04 -18.11
N VAL A 932 -33.99 17.80 -17.05
CA VAL A 932 -33.12 17.46 -15.91
C VAL A 932 -33.95 17.54 -14.64
N HIS A 933 -33.81 16.58 -13.73
CA HIS A 933 -34.50 16.63 -12.44
C HIS A 933 -33.70 15.99 -11.31
N VAL A 934 -33.96 16.45 -10.09
CA VAL A 934 -33.38 15.85 -8.89
C VAL A 934 -34.26 14.70 -8.41
N VAL A 935 -33.62 13.57 -8.10
CA VAL A 935 -34.19 12.44 -7.38
C VAL A 935 -33.67 12.41 -5.95
N ARG A 936 -34.43 11.79 -5.05
CA ARG A 936 -34.00 11.66 -3.63
C ARG A 936 -32.80 10.73 -3.48
N ASP A 937 -32.81 9.64 -4.24
CA ASP A 937 -31.76 8.64 -4.26
C ASP A 937 -31.80 7.87 -5.58
N MET A 938 -30.71 7.18 -5.92
CA MET A 938 -30.54 6.43 -7.16
C MET A 938 -30.07 5.01 -6.82
N ALA A 939 -30.93 4.03 -7.10
CA ALA A 939 -30.61 2.64 -6.85
C ALA A 939 -29.38 2.20 -7.67
N LEU A 940 -28.44 1.52 -7.01
CA LEU A 940 -27.24 0.98 -7.64
C LEU A 940 -27.35 -0.54 -7.80
N SER A 941 -26.71 -1.08 -8.85
CA SER A 941 -26.50 -2.52 -9.00
C SER A 941 -25.46 -3.05 -8.01
N ALA A 942 -25.31 -4.38 -7.93
CA ALA A 942 -24.23 -5.03 -7.17
C ALA A 942 -22.81 -4.61 -7.61
N SER A 943 -22.68 -4.05 -8.82
CA SER A 943 -21.43 -3.46 -9.34
C SER A 943 -21.41 -1.94 -9.23
N TYR A 944 -22.23 -1.36 -8.36
CA TYR A 944 -22.30 0.08 -8.06
C TYR A 944 -22.64 0.97 -9.27
N ARG A 945 -23.41 0.43 -10.23
CA ARG A 945 -23.90 1.20 -11.40
C ARG A 945 -25.32 1.71 -11.17
N PRO A 946 -25.65 2.97 -11.50
CA PRO A 946 -27.02 3.45 -11.53
C PRO A 946 -27.98 2.54 -12.31
N LEU A 947 -29.10 2.19 -11.68
CA LEU A 947 -30.19 1.45 -12.32
C LEU A 947 -31.13 2.41 -13.04
N VAL A 948 -31.15 2.31 -14.36
CA VAL A 948 -31.93 3.20 -15.23
C VAL A 948 -33.40 2.77 -15.36
N GLY A 949 -33.68 1.46 -15.33
CA GLY A 949 -35.02 0.91 -15.59
C GLY A 949 -36.13 1.52 -14.72
N PRO A 950 -35.97 1.66 -13.39
CA PRO A 950 -36.98 2.30 -12.55
C PRO A 950 -37.24 3.77 -12.89
N LEU A 951 -36.21 4.50 -13.32
CA LEU A 951 -36.31 5.91 -13.71
C LEU A 951 -37.03 6.06 -15.06
N GLN A 952 -36.67 5.21 -16.04
CA GLN A 952 -37.36 5.15 -17.33
C GLN A 952 -38.85 4.84 -17.18
N ALA A 953 -39.19 3.87 -16.34
CA ALA A 953 -40.58 3.48 -16.08
C ALA A 953 -41.41 4.62 -15.43
N ALA A 954 -40.77 5.57 -14.75
CA ALA A 954 -41.45 6.73 -14.16
C ALA A 954 -41.82 7.82 -15.19
N GLY A 955 -41.25 7.76 -16.41
CA GLY A 955 -41.53 8.70 -17.49
C GLY A 955 -41.07 10.14 -17.21
N ILE A 956 -41.78 11.13 -17.76
CA ILE A 956 -41.44 12.55 -17.57
C ILE A 956 -41.64 12.96 -16.09
N PRO A 957 -40.61 13.54 -15.43
CA PRO A 957 -40.67 13.91 -14.03
C PRO A 957 -41.79 14.91 -13.73
N LYS A 958 -42.28 14.91 -12.48
CA LYS A 958 -43.29 15.86 -12.03
C LYS A 958 -42.70 17.28 -11.93
N PRO A 959 -43.47 18.35 -12.22
CA PRO A 959 -43.01 19.72 -12.09
C PRO A 959 -42.63 20.02 -10.63
N SER A 960 -41.45 20.56 -10.41
CA SER A 960 -40.96 20.89 -9.06
C SER A 960 -40.00 22.07 -9.10
N ARG A 961 -39.46 22.48 -7.95
CA ARG A 961 -38.35 23.46 -7.91
C ARG A 961 -37.01 22.87 -8.36
N ASN A 962 -36.92 21.54 -8.41
CA ASN A 962 -35.72 20.78 -8.77
C ASN A 962 -35.96 19.97 -10.05
N ALA A 963 -36.77 20.49 -10.97
CA ALA A 963 -36.99 19.92 -12.28
C ALA A 963 -36.92 21.06 -13.28
N TRP A 964 -36.15 20.86 -14.35
CA TRP A 964 -35.85 21.84 -15.37
C TRP A 964 -36.06 21.23 -16.74
N TYR A 965 -36.47 22.06 -17.69
CA TYR A 965 -36.48 21.73 -19.10
C TYR A 965 -35.56 22.68 -19.83
N LEU A 966 -35.00 22.22 -20.94
CA LEU A 966 -34.25 23.08 -21.83
C LEU A 966 -35.23 23.88 -22.69
N ASP A 967 -35.22 25.20 -22.50
CA ASP A 967 -36.06 26.11 -23.28
C ASP A 967 -35.47 26.27 -24.70
N PRO A 968 -36.24 25.97 -25.75
CA PRO A 968 -35.72 25.95 -27.13
C PRO A 968 -35.40 27.34 -27.67
N ASP A 969 -36.03 28.40 -27.15
CA ASP A 969 -35.83 29.77 -27.64
C ASP A 969 -34.58 30.41 -27.03
N THR A 970 -34.31 30.08 -25.77
CA THR A 970 -33.22 30.70 -25.00
C THR A 970 -32.00 29.80 -24.85
N HIS A 971 -32.12 28.50 -25.15
CA HIS A 971 -31.10 27.48 -24.87
C HIS A 971 -30.63 27.47 -23.41
N ARG A 972 -31.54 27.80 -22.47
CA ARG A 972 -31.27 27.79 -21.03
C ARG A 972 -32.20 26.84 -20.31
N TYR A 973 -31.72 26.22 -19.24
CA TYR A 973 -32.58 25.44 -18.37
C TYR A 973 -33.50 26.34 -17.56
N LYS A 974 -34.82 26.15 -17.72
CA LYS A 974 -35.86 26.83 -16.97
C LYS A 974 -36.63 25.82 -16.14
N ARG A 975 -37.27 26.28 -15.06
CA ARG A 975 -38.06 25.42 -14.19
C ARG A 975 -39.18 24.73 -14.98
N LEU A 976 -39.28 23.41 -14.87
CA LEU A 976 -40.35 22.62 -15.46
C LEU A 976 -41.68 22.97 -14.78
N THR A 977 -42.61 23.52 -15.56
CA THR A 977 -43.98 23.86 -15.10
C THR A 977 -44.97 22.77 -15.51
N VAL A 978 -46.19 22.82 -14.95
CA VAL A 978 -47.28 21.89 -15.33
C VAL A 978 -47.63 22.03 -16.82
N ALA A 979 -47.67 23.27 -17.33
CA ALA A 979 -47.98 23.54 -18.74
C ALA A 979 -46.93 22.91 -19.67
N VAL A 980 -45.65 23.18 -19.41
CA VAL A 980 -44.54 22.63 -20.21
C VAL A 980 -44.49 21.11 -20.13
N ARG A 981 -44.70 20.52 -18.95
CA ARG A 981 -44.78 19.05 -18.83
C ARG A 981 -45.91 18.46 -19.65
N THR A 982 -47.07 19.12 -19.71
CA THR A 982 -48.23 18.65 -20.47
C THR A 982 -47.96 18.75 -21.97
N GLU A 983 -47.28 19.79 -22.41
CA GLU A 983 -46.81 19.95 -23.79
C GLU A 983 -45.79 18.87 -24.18
N LEU A 984 -44.79 18.63 -23.31
CA LEU A 984 -43.81 17.55 -23.50
C LEU A 984 -44.45 16.16 -23.51
N ALA A 985 -45.50 15.94 -22.72
CA ALA A 985 -46.24 14.67 -22.67
C ALA A 985 -47.11 14.41 -23.91
N GLY A 986 -47.25 15.41 -24.80
CA GLY A 986 -48.23 15.41 -25.88
C GLY A 986 -49.64 15.65 -25.36
N THR A 987 -50.39 16.56 -25.97
CA THR A 987 -51.83 16.63 -25.77
C THR A 987 -52.43 15.32 -26.24
N GLY A 988 -52.92 14.49 -25.31
CA GLY A 988 -53.80 13.39 -25.67
C GLY A 988 -54.91 13.94 -26.56
N SER A 989 -54.95 13.52 -27.82
CA SER A 989 -56.16 13.66 -28.61
C SER A 989 -57.25 12.96 -27.82
N ARG A 990 -58.23 13.74 -27.36
CA ARG A 990 -59.57 13.19 -27.15
C ARG A 990 -60.15 12.76 -28.49
#